data_AF-A0A7Y3DVE1-F1
#
_entry.id   AF-A0A7Y3DVE1-F1
#
_cell.length_a   1.000
_cell.length_b   1.000
_cell.length_c   1.000
_cell.angle_alpha   90.00
_cell.angle_beta   90.00
_cell.angle_gamma   90.00
#
_symmetry.space_group_name_H-M   'P 1'
#
loop_
_entity.id
_entity.type
_entity.pdbx_description
1 polymer ?
#
loop_
_entity_poly.entity_id
_entity_poly.type
_entity_poly.pdbx_seq_one_letter_code
_entity_poly.pdbx_strand_id
1 'polypeptide(L)'
;MTLKANKTMLIKDDQFTADEKMLQHFFPPQVKLFGNLVNKLHEVHPETSYKLTLSALSFSNRRKIRLKDQDFYNSGIKRSYKFRNKQFNTYSYGMGKEVILVHGWGSFGARWKEYVSRIVELGYKAVVIDAPAHGTSPGRFLSIPDYISILMRIFNECQDLYAVVSHSIGGICSTVALNQSIQRKGCKMIYLSAFNSCKTMLNKFSRCIGIKQRVIECIEEWIPKYAGNELSYFSISKHLKTMQAEIMLIYDKEDYIVPSTEVLTLLNSYSAIEYIPTFGLGHNLKSEWVAGRVLDFIKGKKFVTFNMSSSILRNGILIFMLQLGLYSGAQINLDNNVSFQSTKELENHKIISMAEDGFGFIYIATNKQVFRFDGIVLNRLCSGMFVEILTHKADSCLYFIHRRGIYRFNWITGKIEDIRIENVNNVTGNLLSAVFRNDDELLLGYDNGLIIFDKNELTHTFKPITNKLGTNTTFLSLLIDGENPSKLWMGSRRAGLFEYDLDAHTHKQIIFDRVPNDLKDASNTITEIYQYGEKLYLGTWYGGILNYTPESGSYKQFFVQNFEGDQVEGAQDHIYKILPLSADRLYFSSTKGAMLYDLIEERELARFNSDDGILSYSNAPQFVDSQNRLWIGRERGIRLIDTLRSNVEVLRNPYRDNKGWYIPRKAILADNDSMILFCTFSGKGLYVYDLEEKTWQVIPPENPARDQQFRGYDLEVDETGAFILEQSKLYRYNFGDKTLKPVQIKSDSLKGELIYMARPSRNKLIIMTRYDGLYEVDINSGNVSPYMPNLYNMFPDLASYSGDELYLDKGGRLWMAWKNHLLLTMTNGEILNLSPHLNDGDDILNINYITESDTFVYVALPSGVYEIDKTQLPEIVVEKISDRDYGVIAADQSNDLWLIRDGLFNLENGKTSIVEFGINDGLHDPGRYGYEYVNTLGKDIIVGSRGQFSIINPKSIQKNNEIPDPYIKQITINGLDHKTDSSYYVVKSLKLKPNENNLTIGFSALAFTKPESIKFRYKLEGAEDQWNLVQPNQRNVTYSNLDGGNYNFMLEASNNNLIWSNTKSLKLDIAIPFYKNKWFLSLILFLGIFTIYTQYRKRLLKLKNEAFISEQLLGLEK
;
A
#
# COMPACT_ATOMS: atom_id res chain seq x y z
N MET A 1 -46.59 -19.16 1.23
CA MET A 1 -46.65 -19.91 2.51
C MET A 1 -45.64 -19.33 3.49
N THR A 2 -46.17 -18.54 4.44
CA THR A 2 -45.82 -18.45 5.87
C THR A 2 -44.35 -18.36 6.34
N LEU A 3 -43.91 -17.12 6.60
CA LEU A 3 -43.32 -16.56 7.84
C LEU A 3 -42.95 -17.50 9.03
N LYS A 4 -41.69 -17.40 9.51
CA LYS A 4 -41.25 -16.87 10.84
C LYS A 4 -39.79 -17.26 11.15
N ALA A 5 -38.89 -16.26 11.32
CA ALA A 5 -38.25 -15.82 12.58
C ALA A 5 -37.21 -16.83 13.14
N ASN A 6 -35.99 -16.54 13.58
CA ASN A 6 -35.20 -15.39 14.04
C ASN A 6 -33.72 -15.89 14.00
N LYS A 7 -32.63 -15.12 13.93
CA LYS A 7 -32.15 -14.19 14.96
C LYS A 7 -30.84 -13.56 14.45
N THR A 8 -30.77 -12.24 14.57
CA THR A 8 -29.61 -11.36 14.72
C THR A 8 -28.26 -12.04 14.99
N MET A 9 -27.28 -11.89 14.10
CA MET A 9 -25.87 -11.80 14.51
C MET A 9 -25.34 -10.43 14.08
N LEU A 10 -25.14 -9.62 15.12
CA LEU A 10 -24.44 -8.35 15.08
C LEU A 10 -23.04 -8.54 14.48
N ILE A 11 -22.67 -7.59 13.62
CA ILE A 11 -21.31 -7.30 13.20
C ILE A 11 -20.51 -6.98 14.47
N LYS A 12 -19.73 -7.96 14.93
CA LYS A 12 -18.66 -7.83 15.92
C LYS A 12 -17.53 -8.75 15.47
N ASP A 13 -16.83 -8.36 14.41
CA ASP A 13 -15.59 -9.03 14.03
C ASP A 13 -14.54 -7.97 13.68
N ASP A 14 -14.00 -7.35 14.72
CA ASP A 14 -12.63 -6.78 14.72
C ASP A 14 -12.09 -6.54 16.15
N GLN A 15 -12.45 -7.41 17.11
CA GLN A 15 -11.88 -7.38 18.48
C GLN A 15 -11.14 -8.66 18.88
N PHE A 16 -11.06 -9.67 18.02
CA PHE A 16 -10.41 -10.94 18.36
C PHE A 16 -8.98 -11.01 17.83
N THR A 17 -8.03 -11.26 18.73
CA THR A 17 -6.63 -11.59 18.42
C THR A 17 -6.54 -12.88 17.58
N ALA A 18 -5.42 -13.10 16.88
CA ALA A 18 -5.21 -14.29 16.04
C ALA A 18 -5.40 -15.62 16.81
N ASP A 19 -5.01 -15.63 18.10
CA ASP A 19 -5.17 -16.79 18.98
C ASP A 19 -6.65 -17.01 19.35
N GLU A 20 -7.45 -15.95 19.51
CA GLU A 20 -8.89 -16.06 19.77
C GLU A 20 -9.65 -16.56 18.54
N LYS A 21 -9.30 -16.09 17.34
CA LYS A 21 -9.86 -16.63 16.08
C LYS A 21 -9.54 -18.13 15.92
N MET A 22 -8.31 -18.54 16.25
CA MET A 22 -7.92 -19.97 16.21
C MET A 22 -8.69 -20.81 17.24
N LEU A 23 -8.84 -20.28 18.47
CA LEU A 23 -9.58 -20.93 19.54
C LEU A 23 -11.03 -21.21 19.13
N GLN A 24 -11.71 -20.23 18.54
CA GLN A 24 -13.07 -20.38 18.04
C GLN A 24 -13.17 -21.39 16.88
N HIS A 25 -12.14 -21.48 16.03
CA HIS A 25 -12.18 -22.31 14.82
C HIS A 25 -11.91 -23.80 15.08
N PHE A 26 -10.95 -24.13 15.94
CA PHE A 26 -10.48 -25.51 16.12
C PHE A 26 -10.93 -26.17 17.43
N PHE A 27 -11.30 -25.38 18.44
CA PHE A 27 -11.57 -25.90 19.77
C PHE A 27 -12.95 -25.53 20.30
N PRO A 28 -13.57 -26.38 21.12
CA PRO A 28 -14.82 -26.04 21.79
C PRO A 28 -14.63 -24.92 22.82
N PRO A 29 -15.66 -24.12 23.14
CA PRO A 29 -15.56 -22.98 24.07
C PRO A 29 -15.00 -23.32 25.47
N GLN A 30 -15.18 -24.58 25.90
CA GLN A 30 -14.78 -25.07 27.22
C GLN A 30 -13.29 -25.49 27.29
N VAL A 31 -12.53 -25.43 26.18
CA VAL A 31 -11.14 -25.95 26.12
C VAL A 31 -10.17 -25.20 27.05
N LYS A 32 -10.43 -23.94 27.40
CA LYS A 32 -9.60 -23.18 28.36
C LYS A 32 -9.64 -23.79 29.77
N LEU A 33 -10.78 -24.39 30.16
CA LEU A 33 -10.88 -25.12 31.43
C LEU A 33 -9.99 -26.38 31.43
N PHE A 34 -9.89 -27.04 30.27
CA PHE A 34 -8.99 -28.19 30.08
C PHE A 34 -7.51 -27.78 30.20
N GLY A 35 -7.09 -26.66 29.60
CA GLY A 35 -5.72 -26.15 29.75
C GLY A 35 -5.36 -25.87 31.22
N ASN A 36 -6.26 -25.24 31.97
CA ASN A 36 -6.08 -24.99 33.39
C ASN A 36 -5.98 -26.28 34.21
N LEU A 37 -6.78 -27.30 33.89
CA LEU A 37 -6.72 -28.61 34.53
C LEU A 37 -5.36 -29.29 34.27
N VAL A 38 -4.90 -29.31 33.01
CA VAL A 38 -3.62 -29.90 32.64
C VAL A 38 -2.46 -29.18 33.33
N ASN A 39 -2.52 -27.85 33.42
CA ASN A 39 -1.50 -27.06 34.10
C ASN A 39 -1.41 -27.35 35.60
N LYS A 40 -2.54 -27.56 36.28
CA LYS A 40 -2.57 -27.96 37.70
C LYS A 40 -2.09 -29.40 37.87
N LEU A 41 -2.55 -30.32 37.01
CA LEU A 41 -2.13 -31.71 37.03
C LEU A 41 -0.63 -31.85 36.84
N HIS A 42 -0.01 -30.98 36.05
CA HIS A 42 1.43 -30.97 35.84
C HIS A 42 2.23 -30.79 37.16
N GLU A 43 1.69 -30.11 38.16
CA GLU A 43 2.37 -29.91 39.46
C GLU A 43 2.42 -31.19 40.31
N VAL A 44 1.50 -32.13 40.06
CA VAL A 44 1.37 -33.37 40.83
C VAL A 44 1.85 -34.58 40.02
N HIS A 45 1.61 -34.59 38.70
CA HIS A 45 1.94 -35.69 37.81
C HIS A 45 2.32 -35.19 36.40
N PRO A 46 3.57 -34.71 36.22
CA PRO A 46 4.06 -34.17 34.94
C PRO A 46 3.83 -35.12 33.76
N GLU A 47 4.05 -36.42 33.94
CA GLU A 47 3.90 -37.43 32.88
C GLU A 47 2.48 -37.50 32.29
N THR A 48 1.46 -37.48 33.14
CA THR A 48 0.07 -37.53 32.69
C THR A 48 -0.32 -36.23 31.99
N SER A 49 0.21 -35.08 32.45
CA SER A 49 -0.11 -33.77 31.88
C SER A 49 0.34 -33.61 30.42
N TYR A 50 1.57 -34.02 30.08
CA TYR A 50 2.05 -33.91 28.71
C TYR A 50 1.42 -34.97 27.79
N LYS A 51 1.14 -36.18 28.31
CA LYS A 51 0.40 -37.22 27.57
C LYS A 51 -1.01 -36.77 27.23
N LEU A 52 -1.72 -36.13 28.16
CA LEU A 52 -3.03 -35.54 27.92
C LEU A 52 -2.98 -34.40 26.90
N THR A 53 -1.97 -33.53 26.97
CA THR A 53 -1.77 -32.44 26.00
C THR A 53 -1.59 -33.00 24.59
N LEU A 54 -0.68 -33.96 24.40
CA LEU A 54 -0.44 -34.60 23.10
C LEU A 54 -1.66 -35.36 22.59
N SER A 55 -2.42 -35.99 23.49
CA SER A 55 -3.66 -36.70 23.13
C SER A 55 -4.75 -35.74 22.66
N ALA A 56 -4.89 -34.58 23.32
CA ALA A 56 -5.83 -33.54 22.92
C ALA A 56 -5.47 -32.93 21.56
N LEU A 57 -4.19 -32.64 21.31
CA LEU A 57 -3.71 -32.12 20.03
C LEU A 57 -3.74 -33.16 18.90
N SER A 58 -3.74 -34.45 19.24
CA SER A 58 -3.87 -35.55 18.28
C SER A 58 -5.33 -35.96 18.03
N PHE A 59 -6.32 -35.37 18.73
CA PHE A 59 -7.72 -35.69 18.57
C PHE A 59 -8.33 -34.94 17.38
N SER A 60 -8.90 -35.66 16.43
CA SER A 60 -9.59 -35.06 15.28
C SER A 60 -11.07 -35.39 15.30
N ASN A 61 -11.91 -34.35 15.22
CA ASN A 61 -13.34 -34.51 15.08
C ASN A 61 -13.69 -34.67 13.59
N ARG A 62 -13.83 -35.92 13.15
CA ARG A 62 -14.16 -36.25 11.76
C ARG A 62 -15.48 -35.61 11.34
N ARG A 63 -15.40 -34.63 10.43
CA ARG A 63 -16.58 -33.98 9.84
C ARG A 63 -17.36 -34.98 8.99
N LYS A 64 -18.70 -34.95 9.07
CA LYS A 64 -19.56 -35.73 8.15
C LYS A 64 -19.34 -35.24 6.71
N ILE A 65 -19.22 -36.17 5.77
CA ILE A 65 -19.10 -35.87 4.34
C ILE A 65 -20.39 -35.19 3.89
N ARG A 66 -20.25 -34.05 3.18
CA ARG A 66 -21.39 -33.30 2.66
C ARG A 66 -21.96 -34.02 1.45
N LEU A 67 -23.28 -33.95 1.25
CA LEU A 67 -23.94 -34.56 0.08
C LEU A 67 -23.28 -34.15 -1.24
N LYS A 68 -22.99 -32.86 -1.41
CA LYS A 68 -22.31 -32.31 -2.60
C LYS A 68 -20.88 -32.80 -2.86
N ASP A 69 -20.25 -33.45 -1.88
CA ASP A 69 -18.88 -33.97 -1.99
C ASP A 69 -18.89 -35.50 -2.21
N GLN A 70 -20.05 -36.17 -2.21
CA GLN A 70 -20.15 -37.63 -2.41
C GLN A 70 -19.76 -38.05 -3.82
N ASP A 71 -20.17 -37.29 -4.85
CA ASP A 71 -19.85 -37.60 -6.25
C ASP A 71 -18.34 -37.59 -6.52
N PHE A 72 -17.62 -36.70 -5.83
CA PHE A 72 -16.16 -36.67 -5.87
C PHE A 72 -15.56 -37.98 -5.36
N TYR A 73 -16.02 -38.50 -4.22
CA TYR A 73 -15.51 -39.75 -3.67
C TYR A 73 -15.95 -40.98 -4.46
N ASN A 74 -17.16 -40.97 -5.03
CA ASN A 74 -17.70 -42.07 -5.81
C ASN A 74 -17.05 -42.21 -7.18
N SER A 75 -16.57 -41.12 -7.76
CA SER A 75 -15.89 -41.13 -9.07
C SER A 75 -14.43 -41.59 -9.01
N GLY A 76 -13.82 -41.68 -7.81
CA GLY A 76 -12.43 -42.09 -7.62
C GLY A 76 -12.27 -43.58 -7.32
N ILE A 77 -11.14 -44.16 -7.74
CA ILE A 77 -10.79 -45.53 -7.36
C ILE A 77 -10.33 -45.53 -5.91
N LYS A 78 -11.19 -46.00 -5.01
CA LYS A 78 -10.89 -46.10 -3.58
C LYS A 78 -9.96 -47.27 -3.28
N ARG A 79 -8.89 -47.01 -2.51
CA ARG A 79 -8.08 -48.04 -1.85
C ARG A 79 -8.09 -47.83 -0.34
N SER A 80 -8.26 -48.91 0.41
CA SER A 80 -8.28 -48.88 1.87
C SER A 80 -7.04 -49.58 2.40
N TYR A 81 -6.35 -48.91 3.33
CA TYR A 81 -5.09 -49.37 3.89
C TYR A 81 -5.22 -49.61 5.39
N LYS A 82 -4.52 -50.63 5.86
CA LYS A 82 -4.26 -50.86 7.29
C LYS A 82 -2.77 -50.65 7.55
N PHE A 83 -2.47 -49.76 8.50
CA PHE A 83 -1.10 -49.51 8.96
C PHE A 83 -1.10 -49.43 10.48
N ARG A 84 -0.39 -50.36 11.13
CA ARG A 84 -0.48 -50.62 12.58
C ARG A 84 -1.96 -50.83 12.97
N ASN A 85 -2.44 -50.13 14.00
CA ASN A 85 -3.83 -50.15 14.45
C ASN A 85 -4.72 -49.08 13.77
N LYS A 86 -4.23 -48.42 12.71
CA LYS A 86 -4.96 -47.36 11.99
C LYS A 86 -5.40 -47.80 10.60
N GLN A 87 -6.47 -47.17 10.14
CA GLN A 87 -7.04 -47.36 8.81
C GLN A 87 -7.13 -46.01 8.10
N PHE A 88 -6.81 -45.99 6.81
CA PHE A 88 -6.94 -44.80 5.97
C PHE A 88 -7.29 -45.19 4.54
N ASN A 89 -7.85 -44.23 3.80
CA ASN A 89 -8.28 -44.41 2.42
C ASN A 89 -7.51 -43.47 1.50
N THR A 90 -7.23 -43.93 0.28
CA THR A 90 -6.81 -43.08 -0.82
C THR A 90 -7.78 -43.22 -1.98
N TYR A 91 -7.84 -42.18 -2.82
CA TYR A 91 -8.68 -42.11 -4.00
C TYR A 91 -7.83 -41.66 -5.17
N SER A 92 -7.75 -42.47 -6.22
CA SER A 92 -7.00 -42.14 -7.43
C SER A 92 -7.90 -41.84 -8.61
N TYR A 93 -7.49 -40.87 -9.42
CA TYR A 93 -8.21 -40.37 -10.59
C TYR A 93 -7.23 -40.19 -11.76
N GLY A 94 -7.66 -40.51 -12.98
CA GLY A 94 -6.83 -40.40 -14.19
C GLY A 94 -5.71 -41.45 -14.27
N MET A 95 -4.82 -41.25 -15.25
CA MET A 95 -3.66 -42.10 -15.53
C MET A 95 -2.43 -41.20 -15.78
N GLY A 96 -1.22 -41.78 -15.76
CA GLY A 96 0.03 -41.06 -15.95
C GLY A 96 0.83 -40.89 -14.66
N LYS A 97 1.74 -39.92 -14.64
CA LYS A 97 2.61 -39.62 -13.49
C LYS A 97 1.79 -39.19 -12.27
N GLU A 98 2.20 -39.62 -11.08
CA GLU A 98 1.38 -39.48 -9.87
C GLU A 98 1.59 -38.12 -9.18
N VAL A 99 0.48 -37.40 -8.93
CA VAL A 99 0.43 -36.17 -8.15
C VAL A 99 -0.36 -36.42 -6.88
N ILE A 100 0.31 -36.37 -5.73
CA ILE A 100 -0.29 -36.69 -4.44
C ILE A 100 -0.81 -35.43 -3.75
N LEU A 101 -2.05 -35.49 -3.26
CA LEU A 101 -2.76 -34.37 -2.65
C LEU A 101 -3.00 -34.65 -1.16
N VAL A 102 -2.29 -33.92 -0.29
CA VAL A 102 -2.18 -34.15 1.17
C VAL A 102 -2.83 -33.00 1.95
N HIS A 103 -3.92 -33.28 2.67
CA HIS A 103 -4.64 -32.25 3.42
C HIS A 103 -4.05 -31.98 4.82
N GLY A 104 -4.42 -30.84 5.41
CA GLY A 104 -4.06 -30.46 6.78
C GLY A 104 -4.96 -31.06 7.87
N TRP A 105 -4.73 -30.63 9.12
CA TRP A 105 -5.51 -31.05 10.29
C TRP A 105 -6.98 -30.64 10.19
N GLY A 106 -7.91 -31.52 10.58
CA GLY A 106 -9.36 -31.24 10.56
C GLY A 106 -9.96 -31.05 9.16
N SER A 107 -9.20 -31.38 8.11
CA SER A 107 -9.60 -31.30 6.70
C SER A 107 -10.05 -32.68 6.16
N PHE A 108 -10.34 -32.77 4.85
CA PHE A 108 -10.73 -33.98 4.15
C PHE A 108 -10.36 -33.89 2.65
N GLY A 109 -10.33 -35.03 1.96
CA GLY A 109 -9.88 -35.21 0.58
C GLY A 109 -10.65 -34.41 -0.46
N ALA A 110 -11.97 -34.26 -0.32
CA ALA A 110 -12.80 -33.49 -1.27
C ALA A 110 -12.46 -31.99 -1.33
N ARG A 111 -11.57 -31.47 -0.46
CA ARG A 111 -10.98 -30.13 -0.65
C ARG A 111 -10.28 -29.99 -2.00
N TRP A 112 -9.79 -31.09 -2.55
CA TRP A 112 -8.95 -31.13 -3.73
C TRP A 112 -9.74 -31.33 -5.03
N LYS A 113 -11.08 -31.35 -4.98
CA LYS A 113 -11.93 -31.64 -6.14
C LYS A 113 -11.59 -30.81 -7.39
N GLU A 114 -11.30 -29.52 -7.22
CA GLU A 114 -10.94 -28.59 -8.31
C GLU A 114 -9.53 -28.82 -8.84
N TYR A 115 -8.62 -29.31 -7.99
CA TYR A 115 -7.27 -29.70 -8.40
C TYR A 115 -7.32 -31.03 -9.16
N VAL A 116 -8.11 -31.99 -8.68
CA VAL A 116 -8.21 -33.33 -9.28
C VAL A 116 -8.68 -33.25 -10.72
N SER A 117 -9.75 -32.53 -11.03
CA SER A 117 -10.25 -32.41 -12.41
C SER A 117 -9.18 -31.88 -13.35
N ARG A 118 -8.51 -30.79 -12.95
CA ARG A 118 -7.48 -30.14 -13.76
C ARG A 118 -6.20 -30.98 -13.86
N ILE A 119 -5.76 -31.66 -12.81
CA ILE A 119 -4.58 -32.55 -12.85
C ILE A 119 -4.83 -33.71 -13.84
N VAL A 120 -6.04 -34.28 -13.84
CA VAL A 120 -6.42 -35.35 -14.76
C VAL A 120 -6.49 -34.85 -16.20
N GLU A 121 -7.04 -33.66 -16.44
CA GLU A 121 -7.04 -33.00 -17.76
C GLU A 121 -5.62 -32.79 -18.31
N LEU A 122 -4.63 -32.63 -17.43
CA LEU A 122 -3.22 -32.50 -17.81
C LEU A 122 -2.50 -33.83 -18.07
N GLY A 123 -3.21 -34.96 -18.00
CA GLY A 123 -2.63 -36.29 -18.24
C GLY A 123 -1.83 -36.84 -17.06
N TYR A 124 -2.07 -36.35 -15.84
CA TYR A 124 -1.48 -36.87 -14.61
C TYR A 124 -2.51 -37.69 -13.81
N LYS A 125 -2.00 -38.62 -13.00
CA LYS A 125 -2.80 -39.39 -12.05
C LYS A 125 -2.85 -38.65 -10.70
N ALA A 126 -4.02 -38.13 -10.33
CA ALA A 126 -4.21 -37.49 -9.03
C ALA A 126 -4.50 -38.54 -7.95
N VAL A 127 -3.74 -38.52 -6.84
CA VAL A 127 -3.94 -39.42 -5.69
C VAL A 127 -4.25 -38.60 -4.45
N VAL A 128 -5.50 -38.69 -3.97
CA VAL A 128 -6.01 -37.96 -2.82
C VAL A 128 -5.99 -38.85 -1.59
N ILE A 129 -5.51 -38.30 -0.47
CA ILE A 129 -5.37 -39.05 0.79
C ILE A 129 -6.36 -38.50 1.80
N ASP A 130 -7.18 -39.38 2.38
CA ASP A 130 -7.90 -39.11 3.63
C ASP A 130 -7.10 -39.74 4.78
N ALA A 131 -6.42 -38.91 5.57
CA ALA A 131 -5.62 -39.39 6.71
C ALA A 131 -6.49 -40.13 7.75
N PRO A 132 -5.92 -40.98 8.64
CA PRO A 132 -6.69 -41.58 9.73
C PRO A 132 -7.48 -40.53 10.51
N ALA A 133 -8.69 -40.88 10.93
CA ALA A 133 -9.64 -39.97 11.59
C ALA A 133 -10.11 -38.75 10.76
N HIS A 134 -9.81 -38.68 9.45
CA HIS A 134 -10.22 -37.59 8.56
C HIS A 134 -11.02 -38.10 7.34
N GLY A 135 -11.88 -37.25 6.80
CA GLY A 135 -12.70 -37.55 5.63
C GLY A 135 -13.45 -38.89 5.73
N THR A 136 -13.21 -39.79 4.78
CA THR A 136 -13.80 -41.14 4.72
C THR A 136 -13.09 -42.16 5.61
N SER A 137 -11.92 -41.83 6.14
CA SER A 137 -11.10 -42.74 6.93
C SER A 137 -11.61 -42.85 8.38
N PRO A 138 -11.66 -44.05 8.97
CA PRO A 138 -12.10 -44.24 10.35
C PRO A 138 -11.01 -43.85 11.36
N GLY A 139 -11.41 -43.68 12.63
CA GLY A 139 -10.51 -43.36 13.74
C GLY A 139 -10.88 -42.05 14.46
N ARG A 140 -10.15 -41.75 15.54
CA ARG A 140 -10.30 -40.51 16.34
C ARG A 140 -8.99 -39.74 16.54
N PHE A 141 -7.84 -40.39 16.29
CA PHE A 141 -6.53 -39.81 16.60
C PHE A 141 -5.54 -39.94 15.46
N LEU A 142 -4.83 -38.84 15.18
CA LEU A 142 -3.74 -38.79 14.21
C LEU A 142 -2.56 -38.03 14.81
N SER A 143 -1.42 -38.69 14.97
CA SER A 143 -0.17 -38.03 15.35
C SER A 143 0.63 -37.71 14.08
N ILE A 144 1.52 -36.71 14.14
CA ILE A 144 2.44 -36.40 13.04
C ILE A 144 3.32 -37.60 12.67
N PRO A 145 3.95 -38.34 13.61
CA PRO A 145 4.73 -39.53 13.26
C PRO A 145 3.92 -40.61 12.53
N ASP A 146 2.66 -40.81 12.93
CA ASP A 146 1.78 -41.75 12.23
C ASP A 146 1.44 -41.26 10.83
N TYR A 147 1.19 -39.96 10.66
CA TYR A 147 0.90 -39.39 9.34
C TYR A 147 2.10 -39.49 8.40
N ILE A 148 3.31 -39.18 8.90
CA ILE A 148 4.58 -39.36 8.17
C ILE A 148 4.76 -40.81 7.73
N SER A 149 4.56 -41.76 8.65
CA SER A 149 4.73 -43.19 8.34
C SER A 149 3.76 -43.68 7.26
N ILE A 150 2.53 -43.16 7.26
CA ILE A 150 1.52 -43.44 6.25
C ILE A 150 1.89 -42.85 4.90
N LEU A 151 2.29 -41.56 4.87
CA LEU A 151 2.72 -40.90 3.64
C LEU A 151 3.95 -41.58 3.05
N MET A 152 4.91 -41.97 3.88
CA MET A 152 6.11 -42.68 3.44
C MET A 152 5.78 -44.02 2.78
N ARG A 153 4.81 -44.77 3.35
CA ARG A 153 4.30 -45.99 2.70
C ARG A 153 3.68 -45.70 1.34
N ILE A 154 2.84 -44.67 1.25
CA ILE A 154 2.20 -44.28 -0.03
C ILE A 154 3.25 -43.90 -1.06
N PHE A 155 4.22 -43.05 -0.70
CA PHE A 155 5.31 -42.63 -1.58
C PHE A 155 6.15 -43.82 -2.06
N ASN A 156 6.39 -44.81 -1.21
CA ASN A 156 7.13 -46.02 -1.61
C ASN A 156 6.32 -46.97 -2.50
N GLU A 157 4.99 -46.93 -2.44
CA GLU A 157 4.10 -47.71 -3.33
C GLU A 157 3.87 -47.02 -4.69
N CYS A 158 4.20 -45.73 -4.81
CA CYS A 158 4.09 -44.97 -6.04
C CYS A 158 5.12 -45.42 -7.07
N GLN A 159 4.67 -45.65 -8.31
CA GLN A 159 5.54 -46.07 -9.41
C GLN A 159 6.33 -44.90 -9.99
N ASP A 160 5.67 -43.77 -10.24
CA ASP A 160 6.28 -42.55 -10.84
C ASP A 160 5.73 -41.30 -10.13
N LEU A 161 6.24 -41.04 -8.92
CA LEU A 161 5.83 -39.90 -8.10
C LEU A 161 6.41 -38.60 -8.68
N TYR A 162 5.54 -37.73 -9.18
CA TYR A 162 5.95 -36.51 -9.86
C TYR A 162 5.83 -35.25 -9.00
N ALA A 163 4.74 -35.10 -8.27
CA ALA A 163 4.54 -33.93 -7.41
C ALA A 163 3.73 -34.26 -6.14
N VAL A 164 3.97 -33.51 -5.08
CA VAL A 164 3.18 -33.55 -3.84
C VAL A 164 2.64 -32.15 -3.54
N VAL A 165 1.33 -32.00 -3.55
CA VAL A 165 0.63 -30.79 -3.10
C VAL A 165 0.14 -31.00 -1.69
N SER A 166 0.55 -30.13 -0.77
CA SER A 166 0.29 -30.28 0.65
C SER A 166 -0.26 -29.01 1.26
N HIS A 167 -1.17 -29.15 2.23
CA HIS A 167 -1.76 -28.02 2.96
C HIS A 167 -1.46 -28.08 4.46
N SER A 168 -1.13 -26.94 5.07
CA SER A 168 -0.96 -26.82 6.53
C SER A 168 0.05 -27.84 7.08
N ILE A 169 -0.30 -28.58 8.14
CA ILE A 169 0.53 -29.64 8.73
C ILE A 169 0.91 -30.74 7.72
N GLY A 170 0.14 -30.91 6.64
CA GLY A 170 0.45 -31.83 5.56
C GLY A 170 1.81 -31.51 4.91
N GLY A 171 2.25 -30.25 4.94
CA GLY A 171 3.58 -29.86 4.47
C GLY A 171 4.70 -30.56 5.25
N ILE A 172 4.72 -30.40 6.58
CA ILE A 172 5.72 -31.06 7.45
C ILE A 172 5.70 -32.58 7.22
N CYS A 173 4.51 -33.18 7.25
CA CYS A 173 4.38 -34.63 7.13
C CYS A 173 4.89 -35.14 5.77
N SER A 174 4.53 -34.46 4.68
CA SER A 174 4.96 -34.82 3.33
C SER A 174 6.46 -34.66 3.14
N THR A 175 7.06 -33.57 3.61
CA THR A 175 8.51 -33.34 3.46
C THR A 175 9.32 -34.42 4.18
N VAL A 176 9.00 -34.69 5.44
CA VAL A 176 9.73 -35.69 6.24
C VAL A 176 9.55 -37.08 5.64
N ALA A 177 8.32 -37.44 5.25
CA ALA A 177 8.02 -38.74 4.64
C ALA A 177 8.73 -38.93 3.29
N LEU A 178 8.73 -37.92 2.42
CA LEU A 178 9.37 -38.00 1.11
C LEU A 178 10.89 -38.11 1.25
N ASN A 179 11.52 -37.37 2.17
CA ASN A 179 12.96 -37.45 2.42
C ASN A 179 13.41 -38.84 2.91
N GLN A 180 12.53 -39.57 3.61
CA GLN A 180 12.77 -40.93 4.08
C GLN A 180 12.36 -42.01 3.06
N SER A 181 11.64 -41.63 2.00
CA SER A 181 11.18 -42.56 0.97
C SER A 181 12.26 -42.86 -0.08
N ILE A 182 12.06 -43.94 -0.85
CA ILE A 182 12.90 -44.25 -2.02
C ILE A 182 12.71 -43.23 -3.17
N GLN A 183 11.57 -42.55 -3.21
CA GLN A 183 11.20 -41.55 -4.23
C GLN A 183 11.72 -40.13 -3.95
N ARG A 184 12.75 -39.98 -3.10
CA ARG A 184 13.22 -38.67 -2.60
C ARG A 184 13.85 -37.73 -3.63
N LYS A 185 14.04 -38.14 -4.90
CA LYS A 185 14.70 -37.33 -5.95
C LYS A 185 13.72 -37.00 -7.08
N GLY A 186 13.81 -35.77 -7.62
CA GLY A 186 13.09 -35.36 -8.84
C GLY A 186 11.60 -35.06 -8.66
N CYS A 187 11.08 -35.09 -7.43
CA CYS A 187 9.69 -34.77 -7.12
C CYS A 187 9.51 -33.27 -6.83
N LYS A 188 8.43 -32.67 -7.33
CA LYS A 188 8.03 -31.28 -7.05
C LYS A 188 7.24 -31.19 -5.74
N MET A 189 7.60 -30.26 -4.86
CA MET A 189 6.92 -30.02 -3.58
C MET A 189 6.14 -28.71 -3.63
N ILE A 190 4.83 -28.77 -3.40
CA ILE A 190 3.96 -27.59 -3.36
C ILE A 190 3.35 -27.47 -1.97
N TYR A 191 3.64 -26.36 -1.30
CA TYR A 191 3.16 -26.03 0.04
C TYR A 191 2.09 -24.93 -0.03
N LEU A 192 0.88 -25.23 0.45
CA LEU A 192 -0.20 -24.28 0.63
C LEU A 192 -0.36 -23.98 2.12
N SER A 193 0.05 -22.78 2.55
CA SER A 193 -0.03 -22.34 3.95
C SER A 193 0.52 -23.40 4.92
N ALA A 194 1.74 -23.88 4.70
CA ALA A 194 2.35 -24.95 5.51
C ALA A 194 3.13 -24.40 6.71
N PHE A 195 3.07 -25.10 7.85
CA PHE A 195 3.98 -24.84 8.97
C PHE A 195 5.39 -25.31 8.60
N ASN A 196 6.40 -24.54 9.00
CA ASN A 196 7.79 -24.96 8.84
C ASN A 196 8.20 -25.94 9.95
N SER A 197 7.80 -25.68 11.20
CA SER A 197 8.27 -26.38 12.40
C SER A 197 7.13 -26.91 13.26
N CYS A 198 7.21 -28.19 13.63
CA CYS A 198 6.30 -28.80 14.60
C CYS A 198 6.36 -28.11 15.97
N LYS A 199 7.54 -27.60 16.38
CA LYS A 199 7.70 -26.86 17.64
C LYS A 199 6.87 -25.58 17.66
N THR A 200 6.93 -24.80 16.58
CA THR A 200 6.14 -23.56 16.47
C THR A 200 4.65 -23.86 16.46
N MET A 201 4.24 -24.91 15.75
CA MET A 201 2.86 -25.37 15.74
C MET A 201 2.41 -25.80 17.15
N LEU A 202 3.18 -26.65 17.84
CA LEU A 202 2.90 -27.10 19.21
C LEU A 202 2.75 -25.92 20.16
N ASN A 203 3.69 -24.97 20.14
CA ASN A 203 3.66 -23.76 20.96
C ASN A 203 2.40 -22.93 20.69
N LYS A 204 2.06 -22.69 19.42
CA LYS A 204 0.93 -21.85 19.05
C LYS A 204 -0.40 -22.47 19.46
N PHE A 205 -0.63 -23.74 19.15
CA PHE A 205 -1.87 -24.42 19.52
C PHE A 205 -1.98 -24.59 21.05
N SER A 206 -0.88 -24.89 21.73
CA SER A 206 -0.84 -25.01 23.19
C SER A 206 -1.14 -23.68 23.89
N ARG A 207 -0.62 -22.57 23.37
CA ARG A 207 -0.93 -21.22 23.86
C ARG A 207 -2.43 -20.91 23.74
N CYS A 208 -3.06 -21.29 22.62
CA CYS A 208 -4.49 -21.07 22.41
C CYS A 208 -5.35 -21.78 23.46
N ILE A 209 -5.02 -23.04 23.79
CA ILE A 209 -5.75 -23.82 24.81
C ILE A 209 -5.31 -23.49 26.26
N GLY A 210 -4.34 -22.59 26.45
CA GLY A 210 -3.89 -22.12 27.75
C GLY A 210 -2.88 -23.02 28.46
N ILE A 211 -2.14 -23.86 27.74
CA ILE A 211 -1.09 -24.72 28.32
C ILE A 211 0.18 -23.89 28.59
N LYS A 212 0.76 -24.03 29.79
CA LYS A 212 1.97 -23.30 30.20
C LYS A 212 3.24 -23.89 29.58
N GLN A 213 4.26 -23.05 29.40
CA GLN A 213 5.54 -23.40 28.78
C GLN A 213 6.24 -24.62 29.43
N ARG A 214 6.18 -24.75 30.77
CA ARG A 214 6.72 -25.91 31.50
C ARG A 214 6.19 -27.27 31.03
N VAL A 215 4.92 -27.33 30.60
CA VAL A 215 4.33 -28.57 30.06
C VAL A 215 4.94 -28.89 28.70
N ILE A 216 5.23 -27.86 27.89
CA ILE A 216 5.84 -28.00 26.57
C ILE A 216 7.29 -28.43 26.68
N GLU A 217 8.04 -27.90 27.65
CA GLU A 217 9.42 -28.33 27.93
C GLU A 217 9.48 -29.84 28.23
N CYS A 218 8.57 -30.37 29.06
CA CYS A 218 8.48 -31.82 29.28
C CYS A 218 8.05 -32.61 28.02
N ILE A 219 7.22 -32.03 27.13
CA ILE A 219 6.92 -32.65 25.83
C ILE A 219 8.19 -32.75 25.00
N GLU A 220 9.01 -31.70 24.95
CA GLU A 220 10.26 -31.67 24.19
C GLU A 220 11.27 -32.72 24.67
N GLU A 221 11.39 -32.91 25.99
CA GLU A 221 12.23 -33.96 26.59
C GLU A 221 11.70 -35.38 26.34
N TRP A 222 10.37 -35.55 26.28
CA TRP A 222 9.76 -36.86 26.11
C TRP A 222 9.65 -37.32 24.65
N ILE A 223 9.47 -36.40 23.70
CA ILE A 223 9.25 -36.70 22.28
C ILE A 223 10.30 -37.65 21.68
N PRO A 224 11.62 -37.52 21.93
CA PRO A 224 12.61 -38.47 21.45
C PRO A 224 12.31 -39.92 21.83
N LYS A 225 11.78 -40.16 23.04
CA LYS A 225 11.43 -41.50 23.53
C LYS A 225 10.21 -42.10 22.82
N TYR A 226 9.31 -41.26 22.31
CA TYR A 226 8.07 -41.67 21.65
C TYR A 226 8.19 -41.74 20.12
N ALA A 227 8.77 -40.70 19.51
CA ALA A 227 8.84 -40.54 18.06
C ALA A 227 10.19 -40.96 17.47
N GLY A 228 11.15 -41.36 18.32
CA GLY A 228 12.50 -41.77 17.94
C GLY A 228 13.42 -40.62 17.52
N ASN A 229 12.90 -39.40 17.48
CA ASN A 229 13.61 -38.19 17.07
C ASN A 229 13.14 -36.99 17.91
N GLU A 230 13.99 -35.99 18.09
CA GLU A 230 13.65 -34.74 18.74
C GLU A 230 12.56 -33.95 18.00
N LEU A 231 11.87 -33.05 18.70
CA LEU A 231 10.84 -32.21 18.09
C LEU A 231 11.37 -31.35 16.93
N SER A 232 12.64 -30.94 17.00
CA SER A 232 13.35 -30.20 15.95
C SER A 232 13.49 -30.99 14.64
N TYR A 233 13.37 -32.33 14.70
CA TYR A 233 13.38 -33.21 13.54
C TYR A 233 12.20 -32.96 12.61
N PHE A 234 11.01 -32.72 13.17
CA PHE A 234 9.78 -32.53 12.41
C PHE A 234 9.67 -31.10 11.86
N SER A 235 10.57 -30.75 10.94
CA SER A 235 10.69 -29.42 10.33
C SER A 235 10.96 -29.52 8.83
N ILE A 236 10.22 -28.77 8.01
CA ILE A 236 10.41 -28.71 6.56
C ILE A 236 11.85 -28.28 6.24
N SER A 237 12.29 -27.17 6.82
CA SER A 237 13.64 -26.61 6.61
C SER A 237 14.79 -27.59 6.89
N LYS A 238 14.62 -28.52 7.83
CA LYS A 238 15.66 -29.49 8.21
C LYS A 238 15.82 -30.58 7.16
N HIS A 239 14.74 -30.96 6.49
CA HIS A 239 14.72 -32.02 5.50
C HIS A 239 14.92 -31.52 4.06
N LEU A 240 14.50 -30.30 3.74
CA LEU A 240 14.64 -29.76 2.39
C LEU A 240 16.10 -29.70 1.90
N LYS A 241 17.05 -29.44 2.81
CA LYS A 241 18.48 -29.39 2.48
C LYS A 241 19.01 -30.67 1.82
N THR A 242 18.37 -31.82 2.05
CA THR A 242 18.83 -33.12 1.54
C THR A 242 18.02 -33.65 0.33
N MET A 243 16.90 -33.04 -0.03
CA MET A 243 15.93 -33.62 -0.99
C MET A 243 16.16 -33.25 -2.46
N GLN A 244 16.85 -32.15 -2.77
CA GLN A 244 17.00 -31.65 -4.17
C GLN A 244 15.65 -31.59 -4.94
N ALA A 245 14.58 -31.16 -4.28
CA ALA A 245 13.26 -30.99 -4.87
C ALA A 245 13.07 -29.56 -5.40
N GLU A 246 12.29 -29.40 -6.48
CA GLU A 246 11.75 -28.10 -6.87
C GLU A 246 10.58 -27.76 -5.96
N ILE A 247 10.58 -26.56 -5.39
CA ILE A 247 9.65 -26.21 -4.31
C ILE A 247 8.86 -24.96 -4.67
N MET A 248 7.55 -25.03 -4.52
CA MET A 248 6.65 -23.88 -4.53
C MET A 248 6.03 -23.69 -3.14
N LEU A 249 6.02 -22.46 -2.64
CA LEU A 249 5.35 -22.08 -1.40
C LEU A 249 4.34 -20.96 -1.68
N ILE A 250 3.05 -21.27 -1.49
CA ILE A 250 1.96 -20.28 -1.55
C ILE A 250 1.50 -20.00 -0.13
N TYR A 251 1.49 -18.73 0.26
CA TYR A 251 1.13 -18.28 1.60
C TYR A 251 0.30 -17.00 1.55
N ASP A 252 -0.73 -16.91 2.39
CA ASP A 252 -1.52 -15.68 2.53
C ASP A 252 -1.00 -14.85 3.70
N LYS A 253 -0.74 -13.55 3.48
CA LYS A 253 -0.23 -12.68 4.55
C LYS A 253 -1.21 -12.48 5.71
N GLU A 254 -2.50 -12.76 5.51
CA GLU A 254 -3.54 -12.70 6.54
C GLU A 254 -3.82 -14.08 7.17
N ASP A 255 -2.96 -15.09 6.92
CA ASP A 255 -3.06 -16.41 7.56
C ASP A 255 -2.78 -16.32 9.06
N TYR A 256 -3.85 -16.23 9.86
CA TYR A 256 -3.78 -16.21 11.31
C TYR A 256 -3.45 -17.59 11.92
N ILE A 257 -3.45 -18.68 11.14
CA ILE A 257 -3.14 -20.04 11.61
C ILE A 257 -1.65 -20.31 11.52
N VAL A 258 -1.02 -20.06 10.38
CA VAL A 258 0.44 -20.19 10.21
C VAL A 258 1.11 -18.82 10.35
N PRO A 259 1.92 -18.59 11.41
CA PRO A 259 2.63 -17.31 11.55
C PRO A 259 3.51 -16.99 10.35
N SER A 260 3.56 -15.73 9.94
CA SER A 260 4.45 -15.26 8.87
C SER A 260 5.93 -15.51 9.19
N THR A 261 6.30 -15.61 10.46
CA THR A 261 7.64 -15.98 10.90
C THR A 261 8.04 -17.40 10.46
N GLU A 262 7.09 -18.34 10.34
CA GLU A 262 7.37 -19.71 9.85
C GLU A 262 7.73 -19.70 8.37
N VAL A 263 7.03 -18.88 7.60
CA VAL A 263 7.25 -18.70 6.16
C VAL A 263 8.62 -18.05 5.92
N LEU A 264 8.91 -16.97 6.65
CA LEU A 264 10.24 -16.33 6.60
C LEU A 264 11.36 -17.30 7.01
N THR A 265 11.15 -18.11 8.06
CA THR A 265 12.13 -19.12 8.47
C THR A 265 12.37 -20.15 7.37
N LEU A 266 11.32 -20.60 6.70
CA LEU A 266 11.41 -21.55 5.59
C LEU A 266 12.16 -20.96 4.39
N LEU A 267 11.79 -19.74 3.95
CA LEU A 267 12.44 -19.03 2.84
C LEU A 267 13.93 -18.76 3.11
N ASN A 268 14.28 -18.41 4.36
CA ASN A 268 15.67 -18.21 4.75
C ASN A 268 16.49 -19.50 4.79
N SER A 269 15.83 -20.66 4.94
CA SER A 269 16.50 -21.95 5.08
C SER A 269 16.76 -22.68 3.76
N TYR A 270 16.10 -22.28 2.66
CA TYR A 270 16.29 -22.83 1.34
C TYR A 270 16.04 -21.76 0.26
N SER A 271 17.08 -21.37 -0.48
CA SER A 271 17.04 -20.24 -1.42
C SER A 271 16.31 -20.53 -2.74
N ALA A 272 16.10 -21.81 -3.08
CA ALA A 272 15.46 -22.22 -4.33
C ALA A 272 13.96 -22.53 -4.16
N ILE A 273 13.26 -21.80 -3.30
CA ILE A 273 11.79 -21.88 -3.15
C ILE A 273 11.15 -20.83 -4.05
N GLU A 274 10.27 -21.27 -4.94
CA GLU A 274 9.36 -20.40 -5.68
C GLU A 274 8.25 -19.91 -4.74
N TYR A 275 8.40 -18.68 -4.24
CA TYR A 275 7.48 -18.10 -3.26
C TYR A 275 6.40 -17.24 -3.90
N ILE A 276 5.14 -17.54 -3.60
CA ILE A 276 3.97 -16.81 -4.08
C ILE A 276 3.19 -16.26 -2.87
N PRO A 277 3.35 -14.97 -2.53
CA PRO A 277 2.49 -14.35 -1.53
C PRO A 277 1.09 -14.11 -2.10
N THR A 278 0.09 -14.29 -1.24
CA THR A 278 -1.32 -13.96 -1.50
C THR A 278 -1.85 -13.06 -0.37
N PHE A 279 -2.98 -12.40 -0.62
CA PHE A 279 -3.62 -11.49 0.32
C PHE A 279 -5.13 -11.77 0.29
N GLY A 280 -5.77 -11.86 1.45
CA GLY A 280 -7.23 -11.99 1.59
C GLY A 280 -7.81 -13.39 1.34
N LEU A 281 -6.99 -14.39 1.00
CA LEU A 281 -7.43 -15.79 0.85
C LEU A 281 -7.39 -16.57 2.17
N GLY A 282 -6.69 -16.03 3.17
CA GLY A 282 -6.46 -16.63 4.48
C GLY A 282 -5.88 -18.05 4.41
N HIS A 283 -5.97 -18.79 5.52
CA HIS A 283 -5.33 -20.11 5.64
C HIS A 283 -5.81 -21.16 4.61
N ASN A 284 -7.02 -21.01 4.06
CA ASN A 284 -7.59 -22.01 3.16
C ASN A 284 -7.01 -21.94 1.74
N LEU A 285 -6.52 -20.77 1.32
CA LEU A 285 -5.96 -20.52 -0.02
C LEU A 285 -6.85 -21.01 -1.18
N LYS A 286 -8.17 -20.97 -1.00
CA LYS A 286 -9.12 -21.41 -2.03
C LYS A 286 -9.34 -20.30 -3.04
N SER A 287 -8.75 -20.45 -4.22
CA SER A 287 -8.94 -19.57 -5.37
C SER A 287 -8.58 -20.31 -6.65
N GLU A 288 -9.32 -20.05 -7.73
CA GLU A 288 -8.98 -20.59 -9.05
C GLU A 288 -7.59 -20.16 -9.52
N TRP A 289 -7.15 -18.96 -9.12
CA TRP A 289 -5.82 -18.45 -9.41
C TRP A 289 -4.73 -19.27 -8.72
N VAL A 290 -4.91 -19.60 -7.43
CA VAL A 290 -3.98 -20.45 -6.68
C VAL A 290 -3.92 -21.84 -7.32
N ALA A 291 -5.07 -22.42 -7.68
CA ALA A 291 -5.10 -23.70 -8.39
C ALA A 291 -4.37 -23.61 -9.74
N GLY A 292 -4.55 -22.54 -10.51
CA GLY A 292 -3.83 -22.28 -11.76
C GLY A 292 -2.31 -22.26 -11.59
N ARG A 293 -1.79 -21.54 -10.59
CA ARG A 293 -0.35 -21.46 -10.31
C ARG A 293 0.26 -22.81 -9.93
N VAL A 294 -0.45 -23.59 -9.10
CA VAL A 294 -0.02 -24.96 -8.76
C VAL A 294 0.06 -25.83 -10.01
N LEU A 295 -0.90 -25.72 -10.92
CA LEU A 295 -0.91 -26.52 -12.16
C LEU A 295 0.20 -26.13 -13.14
N ASP A 296 0.47 -24.83 -13.30
CA ASP A 296 1.57 -24.36 -14.14
C ASP A 296 2.93 -24.82 -13.60
N PHE A 297 3.11 -24.83 -12.28
CA PHE A 297 4.31 -25.36 -11.64
C PHE A 297 4.46 -26.87 -11.86
N ILE A 298 3.36 -27.62 -11.75
CA ILE A 298 3.33 -29.04 -12.12
C ILE A 298 3.78 -29.20 -13.58
N LYS A 299 3.31 -28.38 -14.53
CA LYS A 299 3.75 -28.42 -15.94
C LYS A 299 5.21 -28.05 -16.20
N GLY A 300 5.92 -27.50 -15.21
CA GLY A 300 7.32 -27.08 -15.37
C GLY A 300 7.50 -25.70 -15.99
N LYS A 301 6.46 -24.85 -15.96
CA LYS A 301 6.67 -23.42 -16.15
C LYS A 301 7.39 -22.89 -14.92
N LYS A 302 8.63 -22.46 -15.07
CA LYS A 302 9.35 -21.72 -14.04
C LYS A 302 8.75 -20.32 -13.96
N PHE A 303 8.29 -19.93 -12.78
CA PHE A 303 7.94 -18.54 -12.57
C PHE A 303 9.17 -17.78 -12.11
N VAL A 304 9.56 -16.78 -12.90
CA VAL A 304 10.49 -15.77 -12.43
C VAL A 304 9.78 -15.02 -11.31
N THR A 305 10.21 -15.23 -10.07
CA THR A 305 9.90 -14.29 -8.99
C THR A 305 10.42 -12.94 -9.43
N PHE A 306 9.50 -12.01 -9.72
CA PHE A 306 9.81 -10.62 -9.99
C PHE A 306 10.56 -10.04 -8.77
N ASN A 307 11.90 -10.03 -8.85
CA ASN A 307 12.63 -8.89 -8.31
C ASN A 307 12.23 -7.73 -9.22
N MET A 308 11.62 -6.69 -8.64
CA MET A 308 11.37 -5.45 -9.36
C MET A 308 12.72 -4.78 -9.67
N SER A 309 13.32 -5.18 -10.78
CA SER A 309 14.30 -4.44 -11.55
C SER A 309 13.79 -4.40 -12.98
N SER A 310 13.14 -3.32 -13.38
CA SER A 310 13.09 -2.96 -14.79
C SER A 310 13.14 -1.45 -14.93
N SER A 311 14.30 -0.97 -15.37
CA SER A 311 14.57 0.38 -15.85
C SER A 311 13.65 0.78 -17.02
N ILE A 312 13.13 -0.21 -17.75
CA ILE A 312 12.16 -0.02 -18.85
C ILE A 312 10.82 0.54 -18.32
N LEU A 313 10.38 0.13 -17.12
CA LEU A 313 9.15 0.61 -16.50
C LEU A 313 9.21 2.10 -16.15
N ARG A 314 10.37 2.60 -15.70
CA ARG A 314 10.53 4.01 -15.33
C ARG A 314 10.80 4.90 -16.54
N ASN A 315 11.58 4.46 -17.52
CA ASN A 315 11.89 5.28 -18.70
C ASN A 315 10.68 5.45 -19.63
N GLY A 316 9.87 4.41 -19.84
CA GLY A 316 8.61 4.55 -20.58
C GLY A 316 7.65 5.52 -19.90
N ILE A 317 7.43 5.37 -18.59
CA ILE A 317 6.49 6.22 -17.83
C ILE A 317 7.01 7.65 -17.65
N LEU A 318 8.32 7.84 -17.53
CA LEU A 318 8.92 9.17 -17.46
C LEU A 318 8.87 9.88 -18.83
N ILE A 319 9.12 9.17 -19.94
CA ILE A 319 8.94 9.70 -21.31
C ILE A 319 7.46 10.02 -21.57
N PHE A 320 6.54 9.15 -21.14
CA PHE A 320 5.10 9.39 -21.17
C PHE A 320 4.71 10.68 -20.43
N MET A 321 5.22 10.88 -19.21
CA MET A 321 4.93 12.07 -18.39
C MET A 321 5.59 13.34 -18.97
N LEU A 322 6.85 13.26 -19.41
CA LEU A 322 7.57 14.36 -20.04
C LEU A 322 6.91 14.80 -21.35
N GLN A 323 6.46 13.86 -22.18
CA GLN A 323 5.77 14.15 -23.44
C GLN A 323 4.34 14.67 -23.22
N LEU A 324 3.72 14.46 -22.06
CA LEU A 324 2.46 15.10 -21.67
C LEU A 324 2.61 16.57 -21.25
N GLY A 325 3.83 17.13 -21.23
CA GLY A 325 4.11 18.45 -20.66
C GLY A 325 4.14 18.45 -19.13
N LEU A 326 4.17 17.28 -18.50
CA LEU A 326 4.19 17.09 -17.05
C LEU A 326 5.64 16.88 -16.60
N TYR A 327 6.29 17.97 -16.15
CA TYR A 327 7.57 17.87 -15.45
C TYR A 327 7.35 17.17 -14.08
N SER A 328 8.24 16.22 -13.76
CA SER A 328 8.35 15.38 -12.55
C SER A 328 7.45 14.14 -12.44
N GLY A 329 8.11 12.97 -12.44
CA GLY A 329 7.49 11.66 -12.28
C GLY A 329 7.62 11.12 -10.85
N ALA A 330 6.69 11.47 -9.98
CA ALA A 330 6.39 10.65 -8.83
C ALA A 330 5.30 9.64 -9.18
N GLN A 331 5.63 8.36 -9.09
CA GLN A 331 4.62 7.30 -9.17
C GLN A 331 4.09 7.03 -7.76
N ILE A 332 2.80 7.24 -7.55
CA ILE A 332 2.12 6.58 -6.44
C ILE A 332 1.84 5.15 -6.90
N ASN A 333 2.39 4.16 -6.19
CA ASN A 333 1.85 2.82 -6.23
C ASN A 333 0.77 2.75 -5.14
N LEU A 334 -0.51 2.79 -5.54
CA LEU A 334 -1.63 2.76 -4.60
C LEU A 334 -1.84 1.40 -3.92
N ASP A 335 -0.89 0.48 -4.11
CA ASP A 335 -0.81 -0.75 -3.35
C ASP A 335 -0.04 -0.61 -2.04
N ASN A 336 0.75 0.46 -1.78
CA ASN A 336 1.53 0.53 -0.53
C ASN A 336 1.75 1.91 0.13
N ASN A 337 1.57 3.06 -0.56
CA ASN A 337 2.00 4.36 0.01
C ASN A 337 0.90 5.41 0.23
N VAL A 338 -0.38 5.06 0.10
CA VAL A 338 -1.45 5.91 0.64
C VAL A 338 -2.42 5.03 1.37
N SER A 339 -2.49 5.21 2.68
CA SER A 339 -3.40 4.52 3.60
C SER A 339 -4.83 5.02 3.39
N PHE A 340 -5.42 4.72 2.24
CA PHE A 340 -6.87 4.84 2.10
C PHE A 340 -7.51 3.63 2.78
N GLN A 341 -8.19 3.87 3.90
CA GLN A 341 -9.04 2.88 4.56
C GLN A 341 -10.13 2.28 3.64
N SER A 342 -10.34 2.82 2.44
CA SER A 342 -11.51 2.56 1.60
C SER A 342 -11.34 1.54 0.46
N THR A 343 -10.12 1.14 0.09
CA THR A 343 -9.91 0.23 -1.07
C THR A 343 -10.43 -1.18 -0.82
N LYS A 344 -10.54 -1.62 0.43
CA LYS A 344 -11.18 -2.88 0.82
C LYS A 344 -12.60 -3.04 0.27
N GLU A 345 -13.36 -1.94 0.18
CA GLU A 345 -14.70 -2.00 -0.40
C GLU A 345 -14.68 -2.26 -1.91
N LEU A 346 -13.59 -1.93 -2.59
CA LEU A 346 -13.39 -2.14 -4.03
C LEU A 346 -12.66 -3.45 -4.36
N GLU A 347 -12.14 -4.20 -3.38
CA GLU A 347 -11.36 -5.44 -3.58
C GLU A 347 -12.06 -6.55 -4.37
N ASN A 348 -13.39 -6.51 -4.46
CA ASN A 348 -14.22 -7.51 -5.14
C ASN A 348 -15.06 -6.92 -6.28
N HIS A 349 -14.66 -5.75 -6.77
CA HIS A 349 -15.39 -4.94 -7.74
C HIS A 349 -14.51 -4.64 -8.95
N LYS A 350 -14.99 -4.97 -10.15
CA LYS A 350 -14.36 -4.50 -11.39
C LYS A 350 -14.85 -3.10 -11.67
N ILE A 351 -13.95 -2.14 -11.74
CA ILE A 351 -14.29 -0.75 -12.09
C ILE A 351 -14.56 -0.67 -13.59
N ILE A 352 -15.71 -0.08 -13.92
CA ILE A 352 -16.24 0.01 -15.27
C ILE A 352 -16.08 1.43 -15.82
N SER A 353 -16.39 2.44 -15.01
CA SER A 353 -16.38 3.85 -15.43
C SER A 353 -16.15 4.74 -14.22
N MET A 354 -15.55 5.91 -14.47
CA MET A 354 -15.37 6.96 -13.48
C MET A 354 -15.81 8.31 -14.05
N ALA A 355 -16.25 9.21 -13.18
CA ALA A 355 -16.63 10.57 -13.54
C ALA A 355 -16.34 11.53 -12.38
N GLU A 356 -16.23 12.81 -12.69
CA GLU A 356 -16.10 13.90 -11.71
C GLU A 356 -17.35 14.79 -11.77
N ASP A 357 -17.92 15.13 -10.61
CA ASP A 357 -19.06 16.05 -10.55
C ASP A 357 -18.64 17.52 -10.60
N GLY A 358 -19.62 18.44 -10.59
CA GLY A 358 -19.35 19.88 -10.61
C GLY A 358 -18.64 20.45 -9.38
N PHE A 359 -18.50 19.66 -8.30
CA PHE A 359 -17.75 20.03 -7.10
C PHE A 359 -16.35 19.41 -7.05
N GLY A 360 -16.05 18.45 -7.92
CA GLY A 360 -14.78 17.73 -7.99
C GLY A 360 -14.78 16.39 -7.25
N PHE A 361 -15.93 15.88 -6.78
CA PHE A 361 -16.00 14.52 -6.24
C PHE A 361 -15.87 13.49 -7.35
N ILE A 362 -15.16 12.40 -7.05
CA ILE A 362 -14.97 11.30 -8.00
C ILE A 362 -16.02 10.22 -7.76
N TYR A 363 -16.71 9.82 -8.82
CA TYR A 363 -17.70 8.78 -8.83
C TYR A 363 -17.15 7.56 -9.55
N ILE A 364 -17.30 6.39 -8.94
CA ILE A 364 -16.72 5.14 -9.42
C ILE A 364 -17.84 4.13 -9.61
N ALA A 365 -18.16 3.82 -10.86
CA ALA A 365 -19.07 2.75 -11.21
C ALA A 365 -18.30 1.44 -11.32
N THR A 366 -18.81 0.43 -10.65
CA THR A 366 -18.29 -0.94 -10.70
C THR A 366 -19.33 -1.86 -11.31
N ASN A 367 -18.95 -3.10 -11.56
CA ASN A 367 -19.86 -4.15 -12.02
C ASN A 367 -20.98 -4.51 -11.01
N LYS A 368 -21.01 -3.92 -9.80
CA LYS A 368 -22.05 -4.18 -8.79
C LYS A 368 -22.59 -2.94 -8.09
N GLN A 369 -21.83 -1.85 -8.04
CA GLN A 369 -22.10 -0.68 -7.17
C GLN A 369 -21.52 0.61 -7.73
N VAL A 370 -22.12 1.75 -7.37
CA VAL A 370 -21.54 3.08 -7.56
C VAL A 370 -21.09 3.64 -6.21
N PHE A 371 -19.90 4.21 -6.20
CA PHE A 371 -19.31 4.87 -5.04
C PHE A 371 -19.00 6.34 -5.35
N ARG A 372 -19.04 7.19 -4.32
CA ARG A 372 -18.51 8.55 -4.33
C ARG A 372 -17.26 8.62 -3.46
N PHE A 373 -16.20 9.23 -3.98
CA PHE A 373 -14.90 9.37 -3.34
C PHE A 373 -14.52 10.86 -3.23
N ASP A 374 -14.10 11.27 -2.05
CA ASP A 374 -13.71 12.66 -1.73
C ASP A 374 -12.20 12.83 -1.51
N GLY A 375 -11.42 11.80 -1.83
CA GLY A 375 -9.98 11.75 -1.56
C GLY A 375 -9.62 11.06 -0.25
N ILE A 376 -10.57 10.81 0.67
CA ILE A 376 -10.28 10.10 1.94
C ILE A 376 -11.26 8.93 2.13
N VAL A 377 -12.55 9.17 1.92
CA VAL A 377 -13.64 8.25 2.21
C VAL A 377 -14.38 7.87 0.95
N LEU A 378 -14.59 6.56 0.78
CA LEU A 378 -15.47 6.01 -0.25
C LEU A 378 -16.85 5.79 0.35
N ASN A 379 -17.88 6.38 -0.24
CA ASN A 379 -19.26 6.25 0.20
C ASN A 379 -20.08 5.55 -0.88
N ARG A 380 -20.72 4.43 -0.53
CA ARG A 380 -21.63 3.72 -1.44
C ARG A 380 -22.88 4.57 -1.72
N LEU A 381 -23.27 4.68 -2.99
CA LEU A 381 -24.49 5.37 -3.41
C LEU A 381 -25.60 4.39 -3.77
N CYS A 382 -25.36 3.49 -4.72
CA CYS A 382 -26.37 2.53 -5.19
C CYS A 382 -25.72 1.21 -5.64
N SER A 383 -26.55 0.16 -5.77
CA SER A 383 -26.13 -1.18 -6.22
C SER A 383 -26.83 -1.51 -7.55
N GLY A 384 -26.12 -2.17 -8.46
CA GLY A 384 -26.60 -2.47 -9.82
C GLY A 384 -25.46 -2.87 -10.76
N MET A 385 -25.81 -3.33 -11.96
CA MET A 385 -24.85 -3.58 -13.04
C MET A 385 -24.76 -2.36 -13.95
N PHE A 386 -23.77 -1.51 -13.68
CA PHE A 386 -23.56 -0.27 -14.41
C PHE A 386 -22.69 -0.48 -15.65
N VAL A 387 -22.96 0.35 -16.64
CA VAL A 387 -22.31 0.36 -17.95
C VAL A 387 -21.35 1.55 -18.03
N GLU A 388 -21.81 2.74 -17.67
CA GLU A 388 -21.01 3.96 -17.63
C GLU A 388 -21.63 5.03 -16.74
N ILE A 389 -20.85 6.08 -16.45
CA ILE A 389 -21.32 7.31 -15.81
C ILE A 389 -21.16 8.46 -16.79
N LEU A 390 -22.24 9.18 -17.05
CA LEU A 390 -22.20 10.43 -17.82
C LEU A 390 -22.37 11.62 -16.88
N THR A 391 -21.55 12.66 -17.10
CA THR A 391 -21.66 13.93 -16.37
C THR A 391 -22.40 14.94 -17.22
N HIS A 392 -23.50 15.47 -16.68
CA HIS A 392 -24.28 16.49 -17.34
C HIS A 392 -24.31 17.76 -16.48
N LYS A 393 -23.50 18.75 -16.87
CA LYS A 393 -23.30 19.96 -16.06
C LYS A 393 -24.52 20.89 -16.08
N ALA A 394 -25.30 20.89 -17.16
CA ALA A 394 -26.43 21.81 -17.35
C ALA A 394 -27.53 21.64 -16.29
N ASP A 395 -27.83 20.41 -15.87
CA ASP A 395 -28.84 20.10 -14.84
C ASP A 395 -28.23 19.64 -13.50
N SER A 396 -26.91 19.76 -13.37
CA SER A 396 -26.15 19.30 -12.21
C SER A 396 -26.37 17.82 -11.84
N CYS A 397 -26.45 16.94 -12.85
CA CYS A 397 -26.71 15.51 -12.66
C CYS A 397 -25.64 14.58 -13.25
N LEU A 398 -25.35 13.50 -12.51
CA LEU A 398 -24.68 12.32 -13.03
C LEU A 398 -25.73 11.30 -13.44
N TYR A 399 -25.56 10.72 -14.62
CA TYR A 399 -26.42 9.68 -15.15
C TYR A 399 -25.68 8.35 -15.07
N PHE A 400 -26.09 7.47 -14.15
CA PHE A 400 -25.53 6.12 -14.05
C PHE A 400 -26.32 5.19 -14.95
N ILE A 401 -25.70 4.81 -16.07
CA ILE A 401 -26.34 3.93 -17.07
C ILE A 401 -26.30 2.51 -16.53
N HIS A 402 -27.48 1.94 -16.30
CA HIS A 402 -27.67 0.58 -15.82
C HIS A 402 -28.20 -0.29 -16.95
N ARG A 403 -27.87 -1.59 -16.97
CA ARG A 403 -28.33 -2.48 -18.07
C ARG A 403 -29.84 -2.49 -18.32
N ARG A 404 -30.65 -2.07 -17.35
CA ARG A 404 -32.14 -2.06 -17.41
C ARG A 404 -32.77 -0.67 -17.30
N GLY A 405 -31.98 0.40 -17.26
CA GLY A 405 -32.50 1.75 -17.02
C GLY A 405 -31.42 2.75 -16.69
N ILE A 406 -31.82 3.88 -16.13
CA ILE A 406 -30.91 4.99 -15.81
C ILE A 406 -31.16 5.41 -14.36
N TYR A 407 -30.09 5.67 -13.62
CA TYR A 407 -30.17 6.39 -12.36
C TYR A 407 -29.73 7.83 -12.57
N ARG A 408 -30.61 8.80 -12.30
CA ARG A 408 -30.28 10.22 -12.34
C ARG A 408 -29.94 10.70 -10.94
N PHE A 409 -28.67 11.05 -10.71
CA PHE A 409 -28.18 11.57 -9.43
C PHE A 409 -27.87 13.06 -9.53
N ASN A 410 -28.61 13.88 -8.78
CA ASN A 410 -28.36 15.31 -8.71
C ASN A 410 -27.38 15.63 -7.57
N TRP A 411 -26.20 16.16 -7.88
CA TRP A 411 -25.15 16.38 -6.87
C TRP A 411 -25.41 17.56 -5.93
N ILE A 412 -26.29 18.50 -6.32
CA ILE A 412 -26.71 19.61 -5.46
C ILE A 412 -27.65 19.11 -4.35
N THR A 413 -28.69 18.36 -4.74
CA THR A 413 -29.72 17.88 -3.82
C THR A 413 -29.31 16.58 -3.11
N GLY A 414 -28.42 15.79 -3.72
CA GLY A 414 -28.06 14.45 -3.27
C GLY A 414 -29.13 13.39 -3.56
N LYS A 415 -30.17 13.71 -4.34
CA LYS A 415 -31.28 12.79 -4.66
C LYS A 415 -30.91 11.91 -5.86
N ILE A 416 -31.30 10.63 -5.77
CA ILE A 416 -31.18 9.63 -6.86
C ILE A 416 -32.60 9.26 -7.30
N GLU A 417 -32.86 9.34 -8.60
CA GLU A 417 -34.09 8.86 -9.24
C GLU A 417 -33.79 7.63 -10.09
N ASP A 418 -34.57 6.54 -9.90
CA ASP A 418 -34.50 5.30 -10.68
C ASP A 418 -35.50 5.35 -11.84
N ILE A 419 -35.00 5.42 -13.07
CA ILE A 419 -35.79 5.49 -14.30
C ILE A 419 -35.65 4.14 -15.00
N ARG A 420 -36.68 3.29 -14.87
CA ARG A 420 -36.68 1.96 -15.46
C ARG A 420 -37.09 2.00 -16.93
N ILE A 421 -36.33 1.30 -17.75
CA ILE A 421 -36.53 1.19 -19.22
C ILE A 421 -36.90 -0.26 -19.55
N GLU A 422 -37.63 -0.95 -18.65
CA GLU A 422 -38.02 -2.34 -18.85
C GLU A 422 -39.13 -2.45 -19.92
N ASN A 423 -38.93 -3.31 -20.93
CA ASN A 423 -39.89 -3.64 -22.00
C ASN A 423 -40.31 -2.47 -22.90
N VAL A 424 -39.36 -1.77 -23.51
CA VAL A 424 -39.67 -0.74 -24.51
C VAL A 424 -40.27 -1.39 -25.76
N ASN A 425 -41.51 -1.04 -26.09
CA ASN A 425 -42.21 -1.54 -27.29
C ASN A 425 -42.20 -3.08 -27.44
N ASN A 426 -42.32 -3.82 -26.33
CA ASN A 426 -42.21 -5.29 -26.27
C ASN A 426 -40.83 -5.87 -26.67
N VAL A 427 -39.78 -5.05 -26.71
CA VAL A 427 -38.40 -5.49 -27.01
C VAL A 427 -37.59 -5.61 -25.71
N THR A 428 -37.06 -6.80 -25.46
CA THR A 428 -36.19 -7.10 -24.30
C THR A 428 -34.72 -7.07 -24.69
N GLY A 429 -33.87 -6.44 -23.87
CA GLY A 429 -32.45 -6.24 -24.16
C GLY A 429 -31.75 -5.46 -23.04
N ASN A 430 -30.45 -5.23 -23.19
CA ASN A 430 -29.65 -4.44 -22.24
C ASN A 430 -29.14 -3.14 -22.88
N LEU A 431 -29.06 -2.10 -22.05
CA LEU A 431 -28.30 -0.89 -22.34
C LEU A 431 -26.79 -1.17 -22.29
N LEU A 432 -26.04 -0.60 -23.23
CA LEU A 432 -24.60 -0.88 -23.40
C LEU A 432 -23.75 0.34 -23.72
N SER A 433 -24.35 1.44 -24.13
CA SER A 433 -23.68 2.73 -24.36
C SER A 433 -24.71 3.86 -24.31
N ALA A 434 -24.24 5.08 -24.13
CA ALA A 434 -25.08 6.26 -24.03
C ALA A 434 -24.30 7.52 -24.45
N VAL A 435 -24.99 8.49 -25.05
CA VAL A 435 -24.44 9.79 -25.41
C VAL A 435 -25.52 10.85 -25.41
N PHE A 436 -25.23 12.06 -24.93
CA PHE A 436 -26.15 13.18 -25.04
C PHE A 436 -26.13 13.74 -26.47
N ARG A 437 -27.30 13.93 -27.08
CA ARG A 437 -27.44 14.68 -28.34
C ARG A 437 -27.44 16.17 -28.09
N ASN A 438 -28.18 16.59 -27.08
CA ASN A 438 -28.32 17.97 -26.62
C ASN A 438 -28.63 17.93 -25.12
N ASP A 439 -28.96 19.10 -24.54
CA ASP A 439 -29.28 19.17 -23.12
C ASP A 439 -30.44 18.25 -22.74
N ASP A 440 -31.40 17.98 -23.64
CA ASP A 440 -32.67 17.32 -23.33
C ASP A 440 -32.76 15.85 -23.74
N GLU A 441 -32.05 15.45 -24.78
CA GLU A 441 -32.12 14.13 -25.39
C GLU A 441 -30.87 13.29 -25.08
N LEU A 442 -31.09 12.17 -24.40
CA LEU A 442 -30.09 11.14 -24.15
C LEU A 442 -30.31 9.96 -25.09
N LEU A 443 -29.31 9.65 -25.90
CA LEU A 443 -29.30 8.51 -26.80
C LEU A 443 -28.68 7.31 -26.10
N LEU A 444 -29.28 6.14 -26.28
CA LEU A 444 -28.95 4.93 -25.55
C LEU A 444 -28.80 3.75 -26.52
N GLY A 445 -27.61 3.18 -26.58
CA GLY A 445 -27.32 1.98 -27.37
C GLY A 445 -27.95 0.75 -26.69
N TYR A 446 -28.81 0.07 -27.44
CA TYR A 446 -29.57 -1.08 -26.97
C TYR A 446 -29.35 -2.28 -27.90
N ASP A 447 -29.64 -3.49 -27.41
CA ASP A 447 -29.63 -4.68 -28.25
C ASP A 447 -30.58 -4.48 -29.46
N ASN A 448 -30.02 -4.50 -30.68
CA ASN A 448 -30.71 -4.31 -31.97
C ASN A 448 -31.28 -2.92 -32.27
N GLY A 449 -30.83 -1.87 -31.58
CA GLY A 449 -31.29 -0.53 -31.92
C GLY A 449 -30.81 0.58 -31.00
N LEU A 450 -31.51 1.70 -31.13
CA LEU A 450 -31.25 2.94 -30.41
C LEU A 450 -32.50 3.30 -29.61
N ILE A 451 -32.33 3.61 -28.32
CA ILE A 451 -33.39 4.23 -27.52
C ILE A 451 -33.08 5.72 -27.43
N ILE A 452 -34.07 6.56 -27.75
CA ILE A 452 -34.00 8.00 -27.56
C ILE A 452 -34.79 8.30 -26.29
N PHE A 453 -34.14 8.89 -25.29
CA PHE A 453 -34.72 9.24 -24.00
C PHE A 453 -34.80 10.76 -23.86
N ASP A 454 -36.01 11.29 -23.75
CA ASP A 454 -36.26 12.70 -23.44
C ASP A 454 -36.28 12.87 -21.92
N LYS A 455 -35.33 13.64 -21.39
CA LYS A 455 -35.17 13.84 -19.94
C LYS A 455 -36.30 14.68 -19.33
N ASN A 456 -36.91 15.57 -20.12
CA ASN A 456 -37.89 16.55 -19.65
C ASN A 456 -39.27 15.92 -19.55
N GLU A 457 -39.63 15.12 -20.55
CA GLU A 457 -40.90 14.39 -20.56
C GLU A 457 -40.82 13.01 -19.88
N LEU A 458 -39.59 12.53 -19.59
CA LEU A 458 -39.32 11.15 -19.14
C LEU A 458 -39.88 10.10 -20.12
N THR A 459 -40.03 10.47 -21.39
CA THR A 459 -40.51 9.60 -22.46
C THR A 459 -39.33 8.98 -23.20
N HIS A 460 -39.56 7.82 -23.82
CA HIS A 460 -38.53 7.17 -24.61
C HIS A 460 -39.11 6.45 -25.81
N THR A 461 -38.34 6.41 -26.90
CA THR A 461 -38.73 5.73 -28.13
C THR A 461 -37.62 4.79 -28.59
N PHE A 462 -37.98 3.53 -28.91
CA PHE A 462 -37.04 2.57 -29.48
C PHE A 462 -37.08 2.62 -31.01
N LYS A 463 -35.90 2.74 -31.62
CA LYS A 463 -35.67 2.74 -33.07
C LYS A 463 -34.86 1.49 -33.43
N PRO A 464 -35.44 0.50 -34.13
CA PRO A 464 -34.71 -0.68 -34.56
C PRO A 464 -33.74 -0.35 -35.69
N ILE A 465 -32.56 -0.97 -35.68
CA ILE A 465 -31.53 -0.76 -36.71
C ILE A 465 -31.06 -2.12 -37.23
N THR A 466 -31.28 -2.36 -38.53
CA THR A 466 -30.92 -3.61 -39.21
C THR A 466 -29.48 -3.58 -39.72
N ASN A 467 -28.82 -4.74 -39.80
CA ASN A 467 -27.51 -4.87 -40.43
C ASN A 467 -27.56 -5.78 -41.68
N LYS A 468 -26.53 -5.68 -42.54
CA LYS A 468 -26.39 -6.55 -43.72
C LYS A 468 -25.99 -7.99 -43.39
N LEU A 469 -25.60 -8.27 -42.14
CA LEU A 469 -25.12 -9.59 -41.69
C LEU A 469 -26.26 -10.53 -41.29
N GLY A 470 -27.50 -10.06 -41.23
CA GLY A 470 -28.66 -10.89 -40.84
C GLY A 470 -28.64 -11.37 -39.39
N THR A 471 -27.85 -10.74 -38.53
CA THR A 471 -27.72 -11.08 -37.11
C THR A 471 -28.11 -9.91 -36.22
N ASN A 472 -28.35 -10.18 -34.93
CA ASN A 472 -28.63 -9.14 -33.95
C ASN A 472 -27.41 -8.20 -33.79
N THR A 473 -27.57 -6.90 -34.08
CA THR A 473 -26.54 -5.87 -33.91
C THR A 473 -26.57 -5.32 -32.50
N THR A 474 -25.42 -5.30 -31.84
CA THR A 474 -25.28 -4.66 -30.53
C THR A 474 -24.40 -3.42 -30.67
N PHE A 475 -24.85 -2.27 -30.19
CA PHE A 475 -24.06 -1.03 -30.21
C PHE A 475 -23.28 -0.85 -28.90
N LEU A 476 -21.97 -0.86 -28.99
CA LEU A 476 -21.02 -0.85 -27.87
C LEU A 476 -20.51 0.56 -27.55
N SER A 477 -20.56 1.47 -28.51
CA SER A 477 -20.11 2.86 -28.38
C SER A 477 -20.97 3.77 -29.25
N LEU A 478 -21.21 4.98 -28.76
CA LEU A 478 -21.97 6.02 -29.45
C LEU A 478 -21.18 7.33 -29.39
N LEU A 479 -21.21 8.10 -30.48
CA LEU A 479 -20.60 9.42 -30.56
C LEU A 479 -21.44 10.32 -31.46
N ILE A 480 -21.89 11.46 -30.95
CA ILE A 480 -22.48 12.52 -31.76
C ILE A 480 -21.36 13.23 -32.51
N ASP A 481 -21.56 13.47 -33.81
CA ASP A 481 -20.59 14.18 -34.62
C ASP A 481 -20.44 15.63 -34.13
N GLY A 482 -19.21 16.05 -33.88
CA GLY A 482 -18.90 17.38 -33.34
C GLY A 482 -19.28 18.54 -34.27
N GLU A 483 -19.37 18.30 -35.58
CA GLU A 483 -19.73 19.31 -36.57
C GLU A 483 -21.21 19.22 -36.99
N ASN A 484 -21.82 18.05 -36.84
CA ASN A 484 -23.20 17.80 -37.23
C ASN A 484 -23.98 17.04 -36.13
N PRO A 485 -24.77 17.72 -35.28
CA PRO A 485 -25.51 17.08 -34.19
C PRO A 485 -26.66 16.16 -34.65
N SER A 486 -27.01 16.18 -35.94
CA SER A 486 -27.94 15.22 -36.54
C SER A 486 -27.26 13.91 -36.92
N LYS A 487 -25.94 13.84 -36.86
CA LYS A 487 -25.15 12.68 -37.23
C LYS A 487 -24.66 11.94 -35.98
N LEU A 488 -24.98 10.66 -35.89
CA LEU A 488 -24.58 9.76 -34.82
C LEU A 488 -23.70 8.64 -35.38
N TRP A 489 -22.51 8.52 -34.83
CA TRP A 489 -21.62 7.38 -35.05
C TRP A 489 -21.91 6.30 -34.03
N MET A 490 -22.09 5.06 -34.49
CA MET A 490 -22.36 3.93 -33.60
C MET A 490 -21.41 2.77 -33.90
N GLY A 491 -20.65 2.38 -32.89
CA GLY A 491 -19.75 1.25 -32.95
C GLY A 491 -20.49 -0.02 -32.61
N SER A 492 -20.41 -1.02 -33.49
CA SER A 492 -21.18 -2.25 -33.32
C SER A 492 -20.33 -3.46 -32.98
N ARG A 493 -20.98 -4.48 -32.41
CA ARG A 493 -20.41 -5.82 -32.27
C ARG A 493 -20.49 -6.54 -33.61
N ARG A 494 -19.33 -6.84 -34.20
CA ARG A 494 -19.12 -7.56 -35.47
C ARG A 494 -19.60 -6.89 -36.75
N ALA A 495 -20.44 -5.87 -36.67
CA ALA A 495 -21.08 -5.27 -37.84
C ALA A 495 -20.43 -3.94 -38.29
N GLY A 496 -19.24 -3.61 -37.78
CA GLY A 496 -18.47 -2.43 -38.17
C GLY A 496 -19.00 -1.13 -37.54
N LEU A 497 -18.79 -0.02 -38.27
CA LEU A 497 -19.22 1.32 -37.87
C LEU A 497 -20.54 1.65 -38.57
N PHE A 498 -21.46 2.30 -37.86
CA PHE A 498 -22.69 2.83 -38.43
C PHE A 498 -22.67 4.36 -38.35
N GLU A 499 -23.06 4.98 -39.44
CA GLU A 499 -23.44 6.38 -39.52
C GLU A 499 -24.97 6.43 -39.49
N TYR A 500 -25.56 7.11 -38.50
CA TYR A 500 -27.00 7.24 -38.34
C TYR A 500 -27.40 8.70 -38.42
N ASP A 501 -28.35 9.02 -39.28
CA ASP A 501 -28.97 10.33 -39.37
C ASP A 501 -30.19 10.37 -38.44
N LEU A 502 -30.09 11.18 -37.39
CA LEU A 502 -31.11 11.32 -36.35
C LEU A 502 -32.39 11.97 -36.87
N ASP A 503 -32.31 12.82 -37.88
CA ASP A 503 -33.46 13.56 -38.42
C ASP A 503 -34.15 12.79 -39.54
N ALA A 504 -33.37 12.25 -40.48
CA ALA A 504 -33.88 11.44 -41.58
C ALA A 504 -34.21 10.00 -41.17
N HIS A 505 -33.74 9.56 -39.98
CA HIS A 505 -33.85 8.19 -39.48
C HIS A 505 -33.28 7.13 -40.43
N THR A 506 -32.22 7.49 -41.17
CA THR A 506 -31.53 6.58 -42.08
C THR A 506 -30.17 6.19 -41.53
N HIS A 507 -29.60 5.09 -42.01
CA HIS A 507 -28.27 4.68 -41.59
C HIS A 507 -27.44 4.13 -42.75
N LYS A 508 -26.13 4.29 -42.63
CA LYS A 508 -25.12 3.72 -43.52
C LYS A 508 -24.17 2.85 -42.71
N GLN A 509 -24.09 1.58 -43.08
CA GLN A 509 -23.17 0.62 -42.48
C GLN A 509 -21.83 0.64 -43.22
N ILE A 510 -20.74 0.73 -42.46
CA ILE A 510 -19.36 0.74 -42.94
C ILE A 510 -18.67 -0.51 -42.39
N ILE A 511 -18.30 -1.42 -43.31
CA ILE A 511 -17.51 -2.62 -43.01
C ILE A 511 -16.09 -2.41 -43.49
N PHE A 512 -15.17 -2.88 -42.67
CA PHE A 512 -13.74 -2.73 -42.84
C PHE A 512 -13.13 -4.07 -43.26
N ASP A 513 -12.71 -4.17 -44.53
CA ASP A 513 -12.13 -5.39 -45.12
C ASP A 513 -10.61 -5.45 -44.85
N ARG A 514 -10.19 -6.01 -43.69
CA ARG A 514 -8.82 -5.75 -43.13
C ARG A 514 -8.07 -6.94 -42.53
N VAL A 515 -8.64 -8.14 -42.50
CA VAL A 515 -8.01 -9.33 -41.89
C VAL A 515 -8.46 -10.59 -42.62
N PRO A 516 -7.74 -11.72 -42.43
CA PRO A 516 -8.19 -13.04 -42.85
C PRO A 516 -9.68 -13.27 -42.54
N ASN A 517 -10.38 -13.96 -43.44
CA ASN A 517 -11.84 -14.10 -43.39
C ASN A 517 -12.36 -14.63 -42.05
N ASP A 518 -11.56 -15.41 -41.32
CA ASP A 518 -11.86 -15.96 -39.99
C ASP A 518 -11.84 -14.93 -38.84
N LEU A 519 -11.16 -13.79 -39.01
CA LEU A 519 -11.09 -12.71 -38.01
C LEU A 519 -11.87 -11.44 -38.42
N LYS A 520 -12.45 -11.43 -39.64
CA LYS A 520 -13.17 -10.30 -40.22
C LYS A 520 -14.25 -9.73 -39.31
N ASP A 521 -15.12 -10.58 -38.77
CA ASP A 521 -16.18 -10.15 -37.85
C ASP A 521 -15.62 -9.52 -36.58
N ALA A 522 -14.60 -10.12 -35.99
CA ALA A 522 -14.08 -9.64 -34.72
C ALA A 522 -13.24 -8.35 -34.87
N SER A 523 -12.56 -8.15 -36.00
CA SER A 523 -11.94 -6.86 -36.36
C SER A 523 -12.95 -5.73 -36.61
N ASN A 524 -14.18 -6.08 -37.00
CA ASN A 524 -15.31 -5.16 -37.17
C ASN A 524 -16.14 -4.99 -35.89
N THR A 525 -15.62 -5.41 -34.73
CA THR A 525 -16.19 -5.04 -33.44
C THR A 525 -15.57 -3.73 -32.99
N ILE A 526 -16.35 -2.65 -33.02
CA ILE A 526 -15.91 -1.30 -32.63
C ILE A 526 -16.30 -1.06 -31.18
N THR A 527 -15.30 -0.93 -30.30
CA THR A 527 -15.48 -0.83 -28.84
C THR A 527 -15.46 0.60 -28.33
N GLU A 528 -14.72 1.49 -29.00
CA GLU A 528 -14.54 2.90 -28.61
C GLU A 528 -14.50 3.76 -29.88
N ILE A 529 -15.04 4.97 -29.81
CA ILE A 529 -15.03 5.96 -30.89
C ILE A 529 -14.62 7.30 -30.30
N TYR A 530 -13.64 7.93 -30.94
CA TYR A 530 -13.21 9.29 -30.61
C TYR A 530 -13.10 10.12 -31.90
N GLN A 531 -13.56 11.36 -31.90
CA GLN A 531 -13.45 12.27 -33.04
C GLN A 531 -12.44 13.38 -32.77
N TYR A 532 -11.58 13.65 -33.75
CA TYR A 532 -10.71 14.83 -33.78
C TYR A 532 -10.74 15.44 -35.17
N GLY A 533 -11.28 16.65 -35.27
CA GLY A 533 -11.63 17.27 -36.56
C GLY A 533 -12.53 16.35 -37.38
N GLU A 534 -12.18 16.16 -38.65
CA GLU A 534 -12.90 15.30 -39.59
C GLU A 534 -12.59 13.80 -39.43
N LYS A 535 -11.67 13.41 -38.52
CA LYS A 535 -11.21 12.01 -38.38
C LYS A 535 -11.85 11.33 -37.17
N LEU A 536 -12.20 10.06 -37.36
CA LEU A 536 -12.61 9.15 -36.29
C LEU A 536 -11.49 8.18 -35.95
N TYR A 537 -11.15 8.10 -34.68
CA TYR A 537 -10.28 7.09 -34.11
C TYR A 537 -11.15 5.99 -33.50
N LEU A 538 -11.06 4.79 -34.07
CA LEU A 538 -11.89 3.65 -33.71
C LEU A 538 -11.03 2.59 -33.01
N GLY A 539 -11.44 2.21 -31.81
CA GLY A 539 -10.89 1.08 -31.09
C GLY A 539 -11.60 -0.19 -31.54
N THR A 540 -10.84 -1.24 -31.85
CA THR A 540 -11.42 -2.52 -32.31
C THR A 540 -11.07 -3.69 -31.41
N TRP A 541 -11.86 -4.77 -31.48
CA TRP A 541 -11.62 -5.94 -30.63
C TRP A 541 -10.38 -6.76 -31.03
N TYR A 542 -9.98 -6.79 -32.30
CA TYR A 542 -8.74 -7.46 -32.75
C TYR A 542 -7.94 -6.74 -33.82
N GLY A 543 -8.50 -5.72 -34.48
CA GLY A 543 -7.86 -4.99 -35.57
C GLY A 543 -7.01 -3.79 -35.12
N GLY A 544 -6.68 -3.66 -33.82
CA GLY A 544 -5.99 -2.48 -33.32
C GLY A 544 -6.82 -1.21 -33.47
N ILE A 545 -6.17 -0.12 -33.87
CA ILE A 545 -6.72 1.23 -33.99
C ILE A 545 -6.92 1.56 -35.46
N LEU A 546 -8.04 2.22 -35.76
CA LEU A 546 -8.37 2.70 -37.09
C LEU A 546 -8.53 4.20 -37.05
N ASN A 547 -7.81 4.94 -37.89
CA ASN A 547 -8.21 6.31 -38.21
C ASN A 547 -9.06 6.27 -39.47
N TYR A 548 -10.27 6.81 -39.42
CA TYR A 548 -11.23 6.80 -40.52
C TYR A 548 -11.63 8.23 -40.86
N THR A 549 -11.60 8.57 -42.15
CA THR A 549 -12.04 9.86 -42.67
C THR A 549 -13.36 9.66 -43.41
N PRO A 550 -14.51 10.14 -42.87
CA PRO A 550 -15.84 9.91 -43.42
C PRO A 550 -16.02 10.36 -44.87
N GLU A 551 -15.52 11.54 -45.24
CA GLU A 551 -15.74 12.13 -46.56
C GLU A 551 -15.10 11.32 -47.69
N SER A 552 -13.82 10.97 -47.53
CA SER A 552 -13.08 10.18 -48.51
C SER A 552 -13.35 8.69 -48.40
N GLY A 553 -13.89 8.24 -47.27
CA GLY A 553 -13.98 6.83 -46.90
C GLY A 553 -12.61 6.17 -46.63
N SER A 554 -11.52 6.94 -46.64
CA SER A 554 -10.17 6.43 -46.43
C SER A 554 -9.93 6.10 -44.97
N TYR A 555 -9.06 5.12 -44.72
CA TYR A 555 -8.64 4.78 -43.39
C TYR A 555 -7.20 4.27 -43.38
N LYS A 556 -6.55 4.38 -42.22
CA LYS A 556 -5.29 3.71 -41.92
C LYS A 556 -5.43 2.93 -40.61
N GLN A 557 -4.77 1.78 -40.58
CA GLN A 557 -4.75 0.88 -39.44
C GLN A 557 -3.37 0.93 -38.80
N PHE A 558 -3.34 0.92 -37.47
CA PHE A 558 -2.12 0.81 -36.70
C PHE A 558 -2.42 0.10 -35.37
N PHE A 559 -1.37 -0.40 -34.73
CA PHE A 559 -1.48 -1.26 -33.56
C PHE A 559 -0.73 -0.65 -32.38
N VAL A 560 -1.12 -1.02 -31.17
CA VAL A 560 -0.42 -0.69 -29.92
C VAL A 560 0.80 -1.58 -29.70
N GLN A 561 0.89 -2.74 -30.36
CA GLN A 561 2.14 -3.49 -30.51
C GLN A 561 2.74 -3.28 -31.91
N ASN A 562 4.06 -3.15 -32.02
CA ASN A 562 4.73 -3.17 -33.32
C ASN A 562 4.70 -4.59 -33.90
N PHE A 563 4.11 -4.73 -35.08
CA PHE A 563 4.16 -5.94 -35.90
C PHE A 563 5.04 -5.66 -37.12
N GLU A 564 6.04 -6.51 -37.38
CA GLU A 564 6.96 -6.37 -38.53
C GLU A 564 6.75 -7.50 -39.57
N GLY A 565 6.78 -7.15 -40.86
CA GLY A 565 6.70 -8.11 -41.96
C GLY A 565 5.38 -8.91 -41.98
N ASP A 566 5.48 -10.21 -42.25
CA ASP A 566 4.33 -11.14 -42.34
C ASP A 566 3.55 -11.31 -41.01
N GLN A 567 4.03 -10.74 -39.89
CA GLN A 567 3.37 -10.77 -38.57
C GLN A 567 2.05 -9.98 -38.52
N VAL A 568 1.78 -9.12 -39.51
CA VAL A 568 0.52 -8.37 -39.62
C VAL A 568 -0.64 -9.31 -39.98
N GLU A 569 -0.38 -10.38 -40.74
CA GLU A 569 -1.37 -11.44 -41.02
C GLU A 569 -1.59 -12.31 -39.77
N GLY A 570 -2.51 -11.88 -38.91
CA GLY A 570 -2.85 -12.54 -37.65
C GLY A 570 -2.58 -11.71 -36.39
N ALA A 571 -2.15 -10.45 -36.55
CA ALA A 571 -2.01 -9.49 -35.46
C ALA A 571 -3.34 -9.32 -34.71
N GLN A 572 -3.37 -9.73 -33.43
CA GLN A 572 -4.53 -9.56 -32.55
C GLN A 572 -4.22 -8.53 -31.47
N ASP A 573 -4.81 -7.35 -31.61
CA ASP A 573 -4.68 -6.25 -30.66
C ASP A 573 -6.06 -5.69 -30.32
N HIS A 574 -6.45 -5.85 -29.06
CA HIS A 574 -7.78 -5.46 -28.58
C HIS A 574 -7.68 -4.09 -27.89
N ILE A 575 -8.34 -3.08 -28.44
CA ILE A 575 -8.36 -1.73 -27.87
C ILE A 575 -9.45 -1.64 -26.79
N TYR A 576 -9.01 -1.33 -25.57
CA TYR A 576 -9.87 -1.20 -24.40
C TYR A 576 -10.34 0.22 -24.14
N LYS A 577 -9.43 1.19 -24.29
CA LYS A 577 -9.74 2.59 -24.03
C LYS A 577 -8.99 3.50 -24.99
N ILE A 578 -9.73 4.46 -25.54
CA ILE A 578 -9.20 5.68 -26.15
C ILE A 578 -9.47 6.79 -25.13
N LEU A 579 -8.41 7.34 -24.56
CA LEU A 579 -8.52 8.38 -23.53
C LEU A 579 -7.90 9.68 -24.06
N PRO A 580 -8.67 10.78 -24.20
CA PRO A 580 -8.08 12.08 -24.44
C PRO A 580 -7.31 12.55 -23.21
N LEU A 581 -6.03 12.82 -23.38
CA LEU A 581 -5.18 13.38 -22.31
C LEU A 581 -5.09 14.90 -22.41
N SER A 582 -5.18 15.43 -23.63
CA SER A 582 -5.27 16.86 -23.95
C SER A 582 -6.02 17.02 -25.29
N ALA A 583 -6.23 18.26 -25.73
CA ALA A 583 -6.92 18.54 -27.00
C ALA A 583 -6.22 17.90 -28.22
N ASP A 584 -4.91 17.69 -28.14
CA ASP A 584 -4.01 17.24 -29.20
C ASP A 584 -3.41 15.84 -28.96
N ARG A 585 -3.75 15.15 -27.87
CA ARG A 585 -3.13 13.86 -27.53
C ARG A 585 -4.11 12.81 -27.07
N LEU A 586 -3.93 11.61 -27.62
CA LEU A 586 -4.66 10.42 -27.23
C LEU A 586 -3.76 9.40 -26.57
N TYR A 587 -4.34 8.72 -25.58
CA TYR A 587 -3.80 7.52 -25.00
C TYR A 587 -4.65 6.32 -25.40
N PHE A 588 -4.03 5.39 -26.12
CA PHE A 588 -4.63 4.13 -26.50
C PHE A 588 -4.15 3.04 -25.56
N SER A 589 -5.07 2.25 -25.02
CA SER A 589 -4.74 1.06 -24.22
C SER A 589 -5.26 -0.21 -24.87
N SER A 590 -4.47 -1.27 -24.79
CA SER A 590 -4.79 -2.55 -25.42
C SER A 590 -4.36 -3.76 -24.59
N THR A 591 -4.79 -4.97 -25.00
CA THR A 591 -4.29 -6.24 -24.42
C THR A 591 -2.78 -6.38 -24.50
N LYS A 592 -2.13 -5.68 -25.43
CA LYS A 592 -0.71 -5.79 -25.73
C LYS A 592 0.12 -4.66 -25.14
N GLY A 593 -0.50 -3.61 -24.62
CA GLY A 593 0.23 -2.46 -24.09
C GLY A 593 -0.58 -1.17 -24.08
N ALA A 594 0.12 -0.05 -24.26
CA ALA A 594 -0.48 1.24 -24.55
C ALA A 594 0.39 2.09 -25.48
N MET A 595 -0.22 3.12 -26.07
CA MET A 595 0.44 4.03 -26.99
C MET A 595 -0.05 5.46 -26.76
N LEU A 596 0.90 6.40 -26.66
CA LEU A 596 0.65 7.83 -26.67
C LEU A 596 0.78 8.34 -28.10
N TYR A 597 -0.23 9.09 -28.55
CA TYR A 597 -0.36 9.51 -29.93
C TYR A 597 -0.64 11.00 -30.04
N ASP A 598 0.10 11.67 -30.91
CA ASP A 598 -0.07 13.07 -31.26
C ASP A 598 -1.06 13.21 -32.41
N LEU A 599 -2.12 13.98 -32.19
CA LEU A 599 -3.19 14.21 -33.16
C LEU A 599 -2.83 15.28 -34.20
N ILE A 600 -1.87 16.16 -33.92
CA ILE A 600 -1.45 17.24 -34.82
C ILE A 600 -0.42 16.71 -35.81
N GLU A 601 0.62 16.04 -35.31
CA GLU A 601 1.70 15.47 -36.11
C GLU A 601 1.38 14.07 -36.63
N GLU A 602 0.25 13.49 -36.20
CA GLU A 602 -0.25 12.16 -36.56
C GLU A 602 0.78 11.03 -36.35
N ARG A 603 1.58 11.16 -35.29
CA ARG A 603 2.63 10.20 -34.95
C ARG A 603 2.49 9.64 -33.54
N GLU A 604 3.02 8.44 -33.39
CA GLU A 604 3.31 7.88 -32.07
C GLU A 604 4.38 8.73 -31.39
N LEU A 605 4.12 9.09 -30.13
CA LEU A 605 5.07 9.77 -29.26
C LEU A 605 5.82 8.76 -28.39
N ALA A 606 5.11 7.75 -27.87
CA ALA A 606 5.65 6.69 -27.03
C ALA A 606 4.74 5.46 -27.01
N ARG A 607 5.33 4.31 -26.66
CA ARG A 607 4.64 3.03 -26.53
C ARG A 607 5.13 2.25 -25.32
N PHE A 608 4.21 1.49 -24.76
CA PHE A 608 4.36 0.75 -23.52
C PHE A 608 3.92 -0.69 -23.77
N ASN A 609 4.75 -1.67 -23.45
CA ASN A 609 4.42 -3.08 -23.60
C ASN A 609 3.56 -3.58 -22.44
N SER A 610 2.90 -4.73 -22.61
CA SER A 610 2.06 -5.33 -21.55
C SER A 610 2.83 -5.62 -20.26
N ASP A 611 4.14 -5.83 -20.35
CA ASP A 611 5.05 -6.10 -19.23
C ASP A 611 5.48 -4.83 -18.47
N ASP A 612 5.20 -3.64 -19.00
CA ASP A 612 5.56 -2.35 -18.40
C ASP A 612 4.62 -1.92 -17.25
N GLY A 613 3.81 -2.85 -16.74
CA GLY A 613 3.24 -2.90 -15.38
C GLY A 613 2.28 -1.78 -14.91
N ILE A 614 2.24 -0.61 -15.54
CA ILE A 614 1.47 0.57 -15.08
C ILE A 614 0.53 1.08 -16.16
N LEU A 615 0.81 0.82 -17.44
CA LEU A 615 0.07 1.37 -18.58
C LEU A 615 -0.47 0.27 -19.53
N SER A 616 -0.51 -0.99 -19.10
CA SER A 616 -1.11 -2.08 -19.90
C SER A 616 -2.62 -2.22 -19.67
N TYR A 617 -3.33 -3.06 -20.42
CA TYR A 617 -4.78 -3.32 -20.25
C TYR A 617 -5.24 -3.40 -18.79
N SER A 618 -4.51 -4.11 -17.92
CA SER A 618 -4.89 -4.30 -16.52
C SER A 618 -4.71 -3.04 -15.64
N ASN A 619 -4.12 -1.98 -16.17
CA ASN A 619 -3.78 -0.73 -15.49
C ASN A 619 -4.03 0.53 -16.35
N ALA A 620 -4.84 0.44 -17.41
CA ALA A 620 -5.11 1.60 -18.25
C ALA A 620 -5.84 2.70 -17.45
N PRO A 621 -5.39 3.97 -17.52
CA PRO A 621 -6.17 5.11 -17.06
C PRO A 621 -7.57 5.08 -17.68
N GLN A 622 -8.58 5.23 -16.83
CA GLN A 622 -9.99 5.24 -17.20
C GLN A 622 -10.55 6.65 -17.30
N PHE A 623 -9.93 7.60 -16.59
CA PHE A 623 -10.44 8.95 -16.41
C PHE A 623 -9.30 9.94 -16.13
N VAL A 624 -9.46 11.17 -16.61
CA VAL A 624 -8.59 12.32 -16.31
C VAL A 624 -9.46 13.35 -15.61
N ASP A 625 -9.05 13.78 -14.41
CA ASP A 625 -9.80 14.80 -13.67
C ASP A 625 -9.48 16.23 -14.10
N SER A 626 -10.21 17.18 -13.55
CA SER A 626 -10.07 18.62 -13.79
C SER A 626 -8.68 19.19 -13.45
N GLN A 627 -7.86 18.45 -12.70
CA GLN A 627 -6.47 18.82 -12.38
C GLN A 627 -5.44 18.06 -13.23
N ASN A 628 -5.88 17.42 -14.32
CA ASN A 628 -5.07 16.61 -15.23
C ASN A 628 -4.39 15.40 -14.56
N ARG A 629 -4.98 14.87 -13.48
CA ARG A 629 -4.48 13.66 -12.82
C ARG A 629 -5.11 12.43 -13.46
N LEU A 630 -4.32 11.35 -13.58
CA LEU A 630 -4.78 10.11 -14.23
C LEU A 630 -5.32 9.14 -13.20
N TRP A 631 -6.55 8.69 -13.42
CA TRP A 631 -7.25 7.72 -12.57
C TRP A 631 -7.31 6.35 -13.25
N ILE A 632 -6.74 5.35 -12.58
CA ILE A 632 -6.63 3.96 -13.03
C ILE A 632 -7.53 3.10 -12.14
N GLY A 633 -8.47 2.39 -12.75
CA GLY A 633 -9.29 1.40 -12.06
C GLY A 633 -8.67 0.00 -12.11
N ARG A 634 -8.61 -0.71 -10.98
CA ARG A 634 -8.10 -2.09 -10.87
C ARG A 634 -9.19 -3.03 -10.34
N GLU A 635 -8.95 -4.34 -10.46
CA GLU A 635 -9.81 -5.36 -9.82
C GLU A 635 -9.82 -5.26 -8.29
N ARG A 636 -8.85 -4.56 -7.69
CA ARG A 636 -8.69 -4.44 -6.23
C ARG A 636 -8.61 -3.01 -5.69
N GLY A 637 -9.00 -2.01 -6.47
CA GLY A 637 -8.94 -0.61 -6.01
C GLY A 637 -8.66 0.38 -7.13
N ILE A 638 -8.18 1.56 -6.73
CA ILE A 638 -7.96 2.70 -7.63
C ILE A 638 -6.52 3.18 -7.48
N ARG A 639 -5.93 3.57 -8.60
CA ARG A 639 -4.63 4.22 -8.66
C ARG A 639 -4.71 5.62 -9.29
N LEU A 640 -4.30 6.65 -8.57
CA LEU A 640 -4.10 8.02 -9.01
C LEU A 640 -2.63 8.25 -9.36
N ILE A 641 -2.37 8.90 -10.49
CA ILE A 641 -1.06 9.44 -10.87
C ILE A 641 -1.17 10.97 -10.83
N ASP A 642 -0.30 11.59 -10.02
CA ASP A 642 -0.29 13.02 -9.71
C ASP A 642 1.15 13.54 -9.76
N THR A 643 1.38 14.63 -10.49
CA THR A 643 2.69 15.21 -10.81
C THR A 643 3.21 16.16 -9.74
N LEU A 644 2.35 16.61 -8.83
CA LEU A 644 2.69 17.49 -7.71
C LEU A 644 3.31 16.74 -6.51
N ARG A 645 3.65 15.46 -6.68
CA ARG A 645 4.34 14.65 -5.66
C ARG A 645 5.83 14.50 -6.02
N SER A 646 6.69 14.44 -5.01
CA SER A 646 8.16 14.53 -5.13
C SER A 646 8.83 13.35 -5.85
N ASN A 647 9.91 13.61 -6.57
CA ASN A 647 10.81 12.58 -7.10
C ASN A 647 11.77 12.08 -6.00
N VAL A 648 11.39 11.01 -5.29
CA VAL A 648 12.31 10.31 -4.37
C VAL A 648 12.65 8.93 -4.93
N GLU A 649 13.93 8.65 -5.07
CA GLU A 649 14.43 7.31 -5.44
C GLU A 649 14.74 6.51 -4.17
N VAL A 650 13.98 5.44 -3.94
CA VAL A 650 14.22 4.55 -2.80
C VAL A 650 15.04 3.36 -3.27
N LEU A 651 16.29 3.31 -2.83
CA LEU A 651 17.18 2.18 -3.03
C LEU A 651 17.04 1.20 -1.85
N ARG A 652 16.62 -0.02 -2.15
CA ARG A 652 16.61 -1.09 -1.15
C ARG A 652 17.85 -1.94 -1.33
N ASN A 653 18.59 -2.16 -0.25
CA ASN A 653 19.71 -3.10 -0.28
C ASN A 653 19.15 -4.53 -0.53
N PRO A 654 19.43 -5.15 -1.69
CA PRO A 654 18.85 -6.44 -2.04
C PRO A 654 19.48 -7.60 -1.27
N TYR A 655 20.61 -7.37 -0.59
CA TYR A 655 21.32 -8.39 0.18
C TYR A 655 21.01 -8.32 1.68
N ARG A 656 19.94 -7.62 2.06
CA ARG A 656 19.43 -7.58 3.44
C ARG A 656 19.10 -8.99 3.91
N ASP A 657 19.81 -9.48 4.92
CA ASP A 657 19.35 -10.61 5.71
C ASP A 657 18.53 -10.12 6.93
N ASN A 658 17.72 -11.00 7.52
CA ASN A 658 16.90 -10.67 8.70
C ASN A 658 17.74 -10.54 10.00
N LYS A 659 19.07 -10.54 9.92
CA LYS A 659 20.00 -10.55 11.08
C LYS A 659 20.97 -9.36 11.11
N GLY A 660 21.14 -8.63 10.00
CA GLY A 660 22.24 -7.68 9.80
C GLY A 660 21.86 -6.21 9.97
N TRP A 661 22.76 -5.48 10.62
CA TRP A 661 22.71 -4.02 10.78
C TRP A 661 23.39 -3.38 9.55
N TYR A 662 22.70 -3.35 8.41
CA TYR A 662 23.17 -2.72 7.18
C TYR A 662 22.96 -1.21 7.21
N ILE A 663 23.49 -0.56 8.24
CA ILE A 663 23.49 0.91 8.35
C ILE A 663 24.66 1.42 7.49
N PRO A 664 24.40 2.34 6.55
CA PRO A 664 25.49 3.02 5.85
C PRO A 664 26.34 3.78 6.87
N ARG A 665 27.64 3.57 6.84
CA ARG A 665 28.60 4.42 7.56
C ARG A 665 29.02 5.60 6.73
N LYS A 666 29.24 5.37 5.43
CA LYS A 666 29.53 6.41 4.44
C LYS A 666 29.08 5.93 3.06
N ALA A 667 28.63 6.88 2.26
CA ALA A 667 28.22 6.72 0.88
C ALA A 667 28.77 7.89 0.08
N ILE A 668 29.35 7.61 -1.10
CA ILE A 668 29.96 8.63 -1.95
C ILE A 668 29.69 8.32 -3.42
N LEU A 669 29.68 9.36 -4.25
CA LEU A 669 29.78 9.22 -5.69
C LEU A 669 31.21 8.83 -6.08
N ALA A 670 31.33 7.92 -7.04
CA ALA A 670 32.59 7.41 -7.53
C ALA A 670 32.52 7.18 -9.05
N ASP A 671 33.70 7.03 -9.65
CA ASP A 671 33.88 6.77 -11.08
C ASP A 671 33.11 7.77 -11.97
N ASN A 672 33.49 9.06 -11.88
CA ASN A 672 32.84 10.16 -12.61
C ASN A 672 31.31 10.24 -12.39
N ASP A 673 30.87 10.07 -11.14
CA ASP A 673 29.47 10.09 -10.73
C ASP A 673 28.58 9.01 -11.39
N SER A 674 29.19 7.93 -11.91
CA SER A 674 28.46 6.80 -12.52
C SER A 674 27.99 5.76 -11.50
N MET A 675 28.56 5.75 -10.30
CA MET A 675 28.19 4.79 -9.25
C MET A 675 28.23 5.40 -7.85
N ILE A 676 27.47 4.81 -6.94
CA ILE A 676 27.52 5.10 -5.51
C ILE A 676 28.18 3.92 -4.79
N LEU A 677 29.24 4.22 -4.03
CA LEU A 677 29.89 3.25 -3.16
C LEU A 677 29.33 3.37 -1.76
N PHE A 678 28.93 2.25 -1.16
CA PHE A 678 28.35 2.16 0.17
C PHE A 678 29.22 1.31 1.09
N CYS A 679 29.71 1.95 2.14
CA CYS A 679 30.37 1.31 3.27
C CYS A 679 29.33 1.06 4.36
N THR A 680 29.21 -0.18 4.86
CA THR A 680 28.16 -0.55 5.83
C THR A 680 28.74 -1.19 7.08
N PHE A 681 28.09 -0.95 8.23
CA PHE A 681 28.54 -1.42 9.53
C PHE A 681 28.60 -2.96 9.67
N SER A 682 27.83 -3.70 8.87
CA SER A 682 27.82 -5.16 8.89
C SER A 682 27.40 -5.71 7.51
N GLY A 683 28.35 -5.76 6.59
CA GLY A 683 28.16 -6.12 5.19
C GLY A 683 28.79 -7.46 4.76
N LYS A 684 28.58 -7.82 3.48
CA LYS A 684 29.32 -8.90 2.79
C LYS A 684 30.57 -8.39 2.05
N GLY A 685 30.78 -7.08 2.02
CA GLY A 685 31.83 -6.42 1.26
C GLY A 685 31.47 -4.95 1.02
N LEU A 686 32.08 -4.37 -0.01
CA LEU A 686 31.71 -3.06 -0.54
C LEU A 686 30.43 -3.19 -1.36
N TYR A 687 29.44 -2.37 -1.07
CA TYR A 687 28.21 -2.31 -1.85
C TYR A 687 28.38 -1.24 -2.93
N VAL A 688 28.09 -1.59 -4.17
CA VAL A 688 28.20 -0.70 -5.32
C VAL A 688 26.81 -0.61 -5.95
N TYR A 689 26.34 0.62 -6.13
CA TYR A 689 25.12 0.89 -6.88
C TYR A 689 25.49 1.62 -8.16
N ASP A 690 25.28 0.97 -9.29
CA ASP A 690 25.48 1.57 -10.61
C ASP A 690 24.29 2.50 -10.92
N LEU A 691 24.55 3.77 -11.19
CA LEU A 691 23.50 4.78 -11.42
C LEU A 691 22.89 4.68 -12.81
N GLU A 692 23.65 4.18 -13.80
CA GLU A 692 23.20 4.04 -15.19
C GLU A 692 22.38 2.75 -15.35
N GLU A 693 22.94 1.62 -14.92
CA GLU A 693 22.30 0.31 -14.99
C GLU A 693 21.26 0.09 -13.88
N LYS A 694 21.28 0.93 -12.83
CA LYS A 694 20.43 0.81 -11.63
C LYS A 694 20.56 -0.54 -10.93
N THR A 695 21.73 -1.14 -10.99
CA THR A 695 22.00 -2.47 -10.42
C THR A 695 22.83 -2.37 -9.14
N TRP A 696 22.56 -3.30 -8.24
CA TRP A 696 23.38 -3.49 -7.04
C TRP A 696 24.41 -4.58 -7.29
N GLN A 697 25.62 -4.33 -6.84
CA GLN A 697 26.70 -5.31 -6.76
C GLN A 697 27.27 -5.29 -5.35
N VAL A 698 27.71 -6.46 -4.89
CA VAL A 698 28.51 -6.59 -3.68
C VAL A 698 29.86 -7.13 -4.09
N ILE A 699 30.89 -6.36 -3.79
CA ILE A 699 32.28 -6.72 -4.05
C ILE A 699 32.86 -7.27 -2.74
N PRO A 700 32.95 -8.61 -2.57
CA PRO A 700 33.54 -9.19 -1.38
C PRO A 700 35.06 -8.95 -1.35
N PRO A 701 35.68 -8.85 -0.16
CA PRO A 701 37.12 -8.72 -0.05
C PRO A 701 37.85 -9.99 -0.51
N GLU A 702 38.97 -9.83 -1.20
CA GLU A 702 39.88 -10.91 -1.56
C GLU A 702 40.56 -11.44 -0.28
N ASN A 703 40.18 -12.64 0.17
CA ASN A 703 40.49 -13.25 1.48
C ASN A 703 39.75 -12.62 2.68
N PRO A 704 38.44 -12.90 2.84
CA PRO A 704 37.66 -12.44 4.00
C PRO A 704 38.18 -13.05 5.31
N ALA A 705 37.97 -12.33 6.43
CA ALA A 705 38.21 -12.86 7.78
C ALA A 705 37.31 -14.10 8.07
N ARG A 706 37.74 -14.96 9.00
CA ARG A 706 37.10 -16.28 9.30
C ARG A 706 35.62 -16.20 9.69
N ASP A 707 35.15 -15.03 10.10
CA ASP A 707 33.87 -14.67 10.68
C ASP A 707 32.87 -14.02 9.69
N GLN A 708 33.22 -13.92 8.40
CA GLN A 708 32.33 -13.56 7.26
C GLN A 708 31.63 -12.19 7.29
N GLN A 709 31.84 -11.33 8.30
CA GLN A 709 31.26 -9.98 8.33
C GLN A 709 32.30 -8.92 7.94
N PHE A 710 32.05 -8.20 6.85
CA PHE A 710 32.85 -7.04 6.44
C PHE A 710 32.30 -5.79 7.14
N ARG A 711 33.07 -5.20 8.07
CA ARG A 711 32.65 -4.01 8.82
C ARG A 711 33.37 -2.79 8.30
N GLY A 712 32.74 -2.15 7.33
CA GLY A 712 33.27 -0.93 6.76
C GLY A 712 32.97 0.26 7.68
N TYR A 713 34.01 0.99 8.07
CA TYR A 713 33.92 2.19 8.92
C TYR A 713 33.97 3.48 8.10
N ASP A 714 34.88 3.55 7.13
CA ASP A 714 35.12 4.77 6.34
C ASP A 714 35.52 4.41 4.91
N LEU A 715 35.42 5.38 4.00
CA LEU A 715 35.79 5.24 2.59
C LEU A 715 36.31 6.55 2.00
N GLU A 716 37.33 6.47 1.14
CA GLU A 716 37.90 7.60 0.40
C GLU A 716 38.13 7.22 -1.07
N VAL A 717 37.78 8.11 -2.00
CA VAL A 717 37.83 7.84 -3.46
C VAL A 717 38.99 8.57 -4.13
N ASP A 718 39.53 8.01 -5.21
CA ASP A 718 40.40 8.70 -6.16
C ASP A 718 40.10 8.31 -7.61
N GLU A 719 40.90 8.83 -8.54
CA GLU A 719 40.78 8.63 -9.99
C GLU A 719 40.81 7.17 -10.45
N THR A 720 41.35 6.24 -9.65
CA THR A 720 41.57 4.84 -10.05
C THR A 720 40.78 3.83 -9.20
N GLY A 721 40.14 4.28 -8.12
CA GLY A 721 39.42 3.40 -7.22
C GLY A 721 39.01 4.04 -5.90
N ALA A 722 38.85 3.22 -4.87
CA ALA A 722 38.50 3.66 -3.52
C ALA A 722 39.30 2.92 -2.45
N PHE A 723 39.68 3.60 -1.38
CA PHE A 723 40.16 3.02 -0.14
C PHE A 723 39.00 2.79 0.82
N ILE A 724 38.96 1.63 1.45
CA ILE A 724 37.91 1.24 2.39
C ILE A 724 38.58 0.84 3.69
N LEU A 725 38.21 1.53 4.76
CA LEU A 725 38.66 1.23 6.11
C LEU A 725 37.73 0.17 6.73
N GLU A 726 38.30 -0.99 7.04
CA GLU A 726 37.65 -2.07 7.80
C GLU A 726 38.22 -2.09 9.22
N GLN A 727 37.50 -2.67 10.20
CA GLN A 727 37.86 -2.71 11.63
C GLN A 727 39.36 -2.98 11.90
N SER A 728 39.98 -3.85 11.10
CA SER A 728 41.35 -4.32 11.29
C SER A 728 42.28 -4.12 10.09
N LYS A 729 41.72 -3.75 8.92
CA LYS A 729 42.46 -3.76 7.65
C LYS A 729 42.05 -2.61 6.76
N LEU A 730 42.98 -2.21 5.90
CA LEU A 730 42.70 -1.30 4.80
C LEU A 730 42.52 -2.11 3.51
N TYR A 731 41.48 -1.80 2.76
CA TYR A 731 41.21 -2.40 1.45
C TYR A 731 41.25 -1.36 0.34
N ARG A 732 41.56 -1.82 -0.87
CA ARG A 732 41.56 -1.04 -2.10
C ARG A 732 40.59 -1.68 -3.08
N TYR A 733 39.57 -0.95 -3.47
CA TYR A 733 38.71 -1.25 -4.60
C TYR A 733 39.28 -0.59 -5.86
N ASN A 734 39.47 -1.33 -6.95
CA ASN A 734 39.93 -0.77 -8.22
C ASN A 734 38.78 -0.72 -9.23
N PHE A 735 38.59 0.41 -9.92
CA PHE A 735 37.53 0.53 -10.92
C PHE A 735 37.75 -0.36 -12.15
N GLY A 736 39.02 -0.54 -12.56
CA GLY A 736 39.36 -1.32 -13.75
C GLY A 736 39.03 -2.82 -13.64
N ASP A 737 39.51 -3.49 -12.58
CA ASP A 737 39.32 -4.93 -12.39
C ASP A 737 38.14 -5.29 -11.48
N LYS A 738 37.49 -4.28 -10.87
CA LYS A 738 36.34 -4.41 -9.96
C LYS A 738 36.61 -5.36 -8.77
N THR A 739 37.84 -5.43 -8.29
CA THR A 739 38.23 -6.26 -7.13
C THR A 739 38.48 -5.42 -5.89
N LEU A 740 38.18 -5.98 -4.71
CA LEU A 740 38.46 -5.39 -3.40
C LEU A 740 39.63 -6.13 -2.74
N LYS A 741 40.82 -5.56 -2.82
CA LYS A 741 42.08 -6.20 -2.39
C LYS A 741 42.60 -5.61 -1.08
N PRO A 742 43.16 -6.42 -0.16
CA PRO A 742 43.79 -5.87 1.04
C PRO A 742 45.05 -5.07 0.67
N VAL A 743 45.23 -3.90 1.29
CA VAL A 743 46.47 -3.13 1.22
C VAL A 743 47.46 -3.71 2.23
N GLN A 744 48.67 -4.04 1.76
CA GLN A 744 49.71 -4.57 2.63
C GLN A 744 50.29 -3.44 3.48
N ILE A 745 49.87 -3.38 4.73
CA ILE A 745 50.41 -2.45 5.72
C ILE A 745 51.41 -3.23 6.58
N LYS A 746 52.60 -2.66 6.83
CA LYS A 746 53.58 -3.24 7.75
C LYS A 746 53.05 -3.07 9.18
N SER A 747 52.26 -4.05 9.62
CA SER A 747 51.32 -3.96 10.74
C SER A 747 51.95 -3.82 12.12
N ASP A 748 53.27 -3.97 12.26
CA ASP A 748 53.95 -3.97 13.57
C ASP A 748 53.82 -2.63 14.32
N SER A 749 53.30 -1.58 13.67
CA SER A 749 53.19 -0.22 14.22
C SER A 749 51.76 0.28 14.50
N LEU A 750 50.70 -0.36 13.98
CA LEU A 750 49.30 0.04 14.23
C LEU A 750 48.72 -0.73 15.41
N LYS A 751 48.24 -0.04 16.45
CA LYS A 751 47.45 -0.67 17.52
C LYS A 751 46.07 -0.02 17.60
N GLY A 752 45.10 -0.76 18.14
CA GLY A 752 43.70 -0.33 18.22
C GLY A 752 42.88 -0.62 16.95
N GLU A 753 41.58 -0.35 17.02
CA GLU A 753 40.63 -0.55 15.91
C GLU A 753 40.66 0.67 14.97
N LEU A 754 40.65 0.46 13.67
CA LEU A 754 40.65 1.56 12.69
C LEU A 754 39.23 2.14 12.58
N ILE A 755 39.07 3.45 12.78
CA ILE A 755 37.73 4.08 12.88
C ILE A 755 37.46 5.16 11.84
N TYR A 756 38.44 6.01 11.51
CA TYR A 756 38.27 7.06 10.51
C TYR A 756 39.54 7.24 9.67
N MET A 757 39.38 7.75 8.46
CA MET A 757 40.45 7.95 7.50
C MET A 757 40.29 9.28 6.77
N ALA A 758 41.39 10.00 6.64
CA ALA A 758 41.49 11.20 5.83
C ALA A 758 42.61 11.03 4.79
N ARG A 759 42.43 11.60 3.60
CA ARG A 759 43.43 11.53 2.54
C ARG A 759 44.00 12.91 2.22
N PRO A 760 45.09 13.33 2.89
CA PRO A 760 45.71 14.63 2.62
C PRO A 760 46.42 14.72 1.28
N SER A 761 46.84 13.60 0.68
CA SER A 761 47.53 13.60 -0.62
C SER A 761 47.36 12.28 -1.38
N ARG A 762 47.81 12.24 -2.64
CA ARG A 762 47.72 11.03 -3.48
C ARG A 762 48.41 9.80 -2.87
N ASN A 763 49.47 9.96 -2.08
CA ASN A 763 50.31 8.87 -1.57
C ASN A 763 50.17 8.62 -0.06
N LYS A 764 49.36 9.41 0.66
CA LYS A 764 49.27 9.36 2.12
C LYS A 764 47.84 9.25 2.60
N LEU A 765 47.62 8.42 3.60
CA LEU A 765 46.39 8.34 4.38
C LEU A 765 46.70 8.65 5.84
N ILE A 766 45.83 9.42 6.49
CA ILE A 766 45.84 9.58 7.93
C ILE A 766 44.72 8.72 8.47
N ILE A 767 45.05 7.82 9.39
CA ILE A 767 44.09 6.89 10.00
C ILE A 767 44.03 7.20 11.49
N MET A 768 42.82 7.41 12.00
CA MET A 768 42.54 7.49 13.42
C MET A 768 42.15 6.12 13.96
N THR A 769 42.74 5.73 15.08
CA THR A 769 42.45 4.46 15.76
C THR A 769 41.74 4.67 17.08
N ARG A 770 40.98 3.67 17.50
CA ARG A 770 40.32 3.63 18.78
C ARG A 770 41.36 3.29 19.88
N TYR A 771 41.62 4.27 20.76
CA TYR A 771 42.48 4.18 21.95
C TYR A 771 44.01 4.09 21.73
N ASP A 772 44.54 4.46 20.57
CA ASP A 772 46.01 4.43 20.34
C ASP A 772 46.56 5.70 19.68
N GLY A 773 45.95 6.22 18.60
CA GLY A 773 46.65 7.24 17.83
C GLY A 773 46.04 7.73 16.53
N LEU A 774 46.70 8.75 15.99
CA LEU A 774 46.68 9.08 14.58
C LEU A 774 47.95 8.51 13.93
N TYR A 775 47.77 7.92 12.75
CA TYR A 775 48.85 7.30 12.00
C TYR A 775 48.86 7.78 10.56
N GLU A 776 50.03 8.09 10.05
CA GLU A 776 50.25 8.32 8.63
C GLU A 776 50.66 7.00 7.97
N VAL A 777 49.94 6.62 6.92
CA VAL A 777 50.20 5.44 6.09
C VAL A 777 50.64 5.90 4.71
N ASP A 778 51.86 5.55 4.32
CA ASP A 778 52.34 5.71 2.96
C ASP A 778 51.80 4.56 2.09
N ILE A 779 50.96 4.91 1.12
CA ILE A 779 50.19 3.96 0.30
C ILE A 779 51.12 3.07 -0.55
N ASN A 780 52.24 3.62 -1.02
CA ASN A 780 53.13 2.93 -1.95
C ASN A 780 54.03 1.92 -1.24
N SER A 781 54.56 2.31 -0.07
CA SER A 781 55.50 1.49 0.70
C SER A 781 54.82 0.63 1.78
N GLY A 782 53.57 0.92 2.13
CA GLY A 782 52.84 0.31 3.24
C GLY A 782 53.44 0.65 4.62
N ASN A 783 54.35 1.63 4.68
CA ASN A 783 54.98 2.07 5.92
C ASN A 783 53.98 2.88 6.74
N VAL A 784 53.99 2.67 8.05
CA VAL A 784 53.17 3.41 9.00
C VAL A 784 54.07 4.17 9.96
N SER A 785 53.70 5.41 10.25
CA SER A 785 54.37 6.24 11.26
C SER A 785 53.34 7.00 12.10
N PRO A 786 53.59 7.25 13.40
CA PRO A 786 52.72 8.10 14.20
C PRO A 786 52.58 9.48 13.57
N TYR A 787 51.35 9.93 13.36
CA TYR A 787 51.06 11.28 12.89
C TYR A 787 50.91 12.19 14.11
N MET A 788 51.72 13.27 14.14
CA MET A 788 51.77 14.22 15.27
C MET A 788 52.05 13.55 16.63
N PRO A 789 53.23 12.92 16.83
CA PRO A 789 53.54 12.17 18.06
C PRO A 789 53.50 13.02 19.34
N ASN A 790 53.63 14.34 19.24
CA ASN A 790 53.57 15.27 20.38
C ASN A 790 52.13 15.63 20.80
N LEU A 791 51.11 15.25 20.02
CA LEU A 791 49.71 15.58 20.29
C LEU A 791 49.29 15.14 21.70
N TYR A 792 49.64 13.91 22.09
CA TYR A 792 49.36 13.36 23.42
C TYR A 792 50.17 14.01 24.55
N ASN A 793 51.28 14.67 24.24
CA ASN A 793 52.01 15.46 25.25
C ASN A 793 51.30 16.80 25.48
N MET A 794 50.72 17.39 24.42
CA MET A 794 49.97 18.64 24.49
C MET A 794 48.59 18.45 25.12
N PHE A 795 47.96 17.29 24.88
CA PHE A 795 46.64 16.93 25.38
C PHE A 795 46.66 15.51 25.97
N PRO A 796 47.17 15.33 27.20
CA PRO A 796 47.38 14.00 27.81
C PRO A 796 46.10 13.19 28.04
N ASP A 797 44.96 13.87 28.20
CA ASP A 797 43.66 13.26 28.44
C ASP A 797 43.08 12.59 27.19
N LEU A 798 43.55 12.92 25.97
CA LEU A 798 43.16 12.23 24.74
C LEU A 798 43.43 10.72 24.80
N ALA A 799 44.47 10.29 25.51
CA ALA A 799 44.79 8.86 25.69
C ALA A 799 43.68 8.08 26.43
N SER A 800 42.77 8.77 27.12
CA SER A 800 41.65 8.17 27.85
C SER A 800 40.36 8.09 27.02
N TYR A 801 40.35 8.62 25.80
CA TYR A 801 39.15 8.75 24.97
C TYR A 801 39.31 8.06 23.61
N SER A 802 38.19 7.61 23.05
CA SER A 802 38.14 7.22 21.64
C SER A 802 38.14 8.51 20.81
N GLY A 803 38.79 8.49 19.64
CA GLY A 803 38.50 9.52 18.63
C GLY A 803 37.04 9.41 18.20
N ASP A 804 36.40 10.56 18.02
CA ASP A 804 34.96 10.67 17.72
C ASP A 804 34.71 11.01 16.26
N GLU A 805 35.55 11.85 15.63
CA GLU A 805 35.46 12.20 14.20
C GLU A 805 36.85 12.61 13.66
N LEU A 806 37.14 12.27 12.40
CA LEU A 806 38.27 12.81 11.63
C LEU A 806 37.74 13.35 10.30
N TYR A 807 38.01 14.62 10.01
CA TYR A 807 37.48 15.27 8.81
C TYR A 807 38.55 16.11 8.11
N LEU A 808 38.73 15.93 6.81
CA LEU A 808 39.65 16.72 6.01
C LEU A 808 38.84 17.71 5.18
N ASP A 809 39.07 19.00 5.41
CA ASP A 809 38.35 20.04 4.68
C ASP A 809 38.96 20.29 3.29
N LYS A 810 38.21 20.97 2.40
CA LYS A 810 38.66 21.35 1.05
C LYS A 810 39.94 22.21 1.04
N GLY A 811 40.26 22.87 2.15
CA GLY A 811 41.50 23.65 2.33
C GLY A 811 42.72 22.80 2.69
N GLY A 812 42.55 21.48 2.87
CA GLY A 812 43.60 20.54 3.27
C GLY A 812 43.89 20.57 4.78
N ARG A 813 43.03 21.17 5.61
CA ARG A 813 43.18 21.20 7.06
C ARG A 813 42.46 20.00 7.68
N LEU A 814 43.09 19.39 8.67
CA LEU A 814 42.58 18.21 9.34
C LEU A 814 41.87 18.61 10.64
N TRP A 815 40.58 18.35 10.68
CA TRP A 815 39.71 18.50 11.85
C TRP A 815 39.67 17.18 12.60
N MET A 816 39.93 17.23 13.89
CA MET A 816 40.06 16.06 14.75
C MET A 816 39.21 16.28 16.00
N ALA A 817 38.28 15.36 16.23
CA ALA A 817 37.40 15.42 17.39
C ALA A 817 37.65 14.23 18.33
N TRP A 818 37.76 14.55 19.61
CA TRP A 818 37.66 13.62 20.73
C TRP A 818 36.68 14.19 21.74
N LYS A 819 36.28 13.35 22.69
CA LYS A 819 35.54 13.78 23.87
C LYS A 819 36.25 14.98 24.51
N ASN A 820 35.53 16.10 24.64
CA ASN A 820 36.00 17.40 25.14
C ASN A 820 37.00 18.18 24.26
N HIS A 821 37.39 17.68 23.08
CA HIS A 821 38.40 18.33 22.24
C HIS A 821 38.00 18.40 20.77
N LEU A 822 37.89 19.61 20.23
CA LEU A 822 37.92 19.87 18.79
C LEU A 822 39.24 20.55 18.42
N LEU A 823 40.06 19.86 17.64
CA LEU A 823 41.39 20.30 17.24
C LEU A 823 41.48 20.44 15.73
N LEU A 824 42.20 21.45 15.25
CA LEU A 824 42.40 21.74 13.84
C LEU A 824 43.89 21.81 13.52
N THR A 825 44.36 21.10 12.50
CA THR A 825 45.71 21.30 11.97
C THR A 825 45.74 22.47 10.99
N MET A 826 46.63 23.42 11.27
CA MET A 826 46.90 24.53 10.37
C MET A 826 47.90 24.11 9.30
N THR A 827 47.92 24.83 8.17
CA THR A 827 48.81 24.52 7.03
C THR A 827 50.31 24.62 7.36
N ASN A 828 50.66 25.35 8.43
CA ASN A 828 52.01 25.46 8.98
C ASN A 828 52.38 24.30 9.96
N GLY A 829 51.46 23.37 10.21
CA GLY A 829 51.63 22.24 11.14
C GLY A 829 51.29 22.55 12.60
N GLU A 830 50.85 23.77 12.93
CA GLU A 830 50.36 24.12 14.27
C GLU A 830 48.98 23.51 14.54
N ILE A 831 48.67 23.29 15.82
CA ILE A 831 47.37 22.79 16.28
C ILE A 831 46.60 23.95 16.91
N LEU A 832 45.43 24.25 16.36
CA LEU A 832 44.48 25.18 16.93
C LEU A 832 43.44 24.40 17.76
N ASN A 833 43.27 24.76 19.03
CA ASN A 833 42.27 24.17 19.91
C ASN A 833 40.98 25.01 19.88
N LEU A 834 39.93 24.48 19.28
CA LEU A 834 38.63 25.15 19.11
C LEU A 834 37.66 24.88 20.26
N SER A 835 37.96 23.89 21.11
CA SER A 835 37.10 23.46 22.23
C SER A 835 36.65 24.59 23.17
N PRO A 836 37.50 25.57 23.56
CA PRO A 836 37.06 26.68 24.40
C PRO A 836 35.97 27.57 23.79
N HIS A 837 35.86 27.57 22.45
CA HIS A 837 34.88 28.38 21.70
C HIS A 837 33.54 27.68 21.49
N LEU A 838 33.46 26.39 21.85
CA LEU A 838 32.25 25.56 21.75
C LEU A 838 31.61 25.30 23.13
N ASN A 839 32.12 25.94 24.18
CA ASN A 839 31.76 25.62 25.56
C ASN A 839 30.36 26.14 25.94
N ASP A 840 29.40 25.24 26.16
CA ASP A 840 27.98 25.53 26.44
C ASP A 840 27.53 25.06 27.85
N GLY A 841 28.44 24.99 28.83
CA GLY A 841 28.14 24.63 30.22
C GLY A 841 28.98 23.47 30.79
N ASP A 842 28.48 22.79 31.84
CA ASP A 842 29.12 21.63 32.48
C ASP A 842 28.99 20.32 31.66
N ASP A 843 28.30 20.37 30.50
CA ASP A 843 28.07 19.21 29.64
C ASP A 843 29.29 18.90 28.76
N ILE A 844 29.68 17.63 28.80
CA ILE A 844 30.82 17.04 28.10
C ILE A 844 30.63 17.16 26.57
N LEU A 845 31.58 17.77 25.84
CA LEU A 845 31.54 17.86 24.37
C LEU A 845 31.64 16.45 23.77
N ASN A 846 30.53 15.95 23.24
CA ASN A 846 30.50 14.73 22.43
C ASN A 846 30.21 15.14 21.00
N ILE A 847 31.25 15.28 20.18
CA ILE A 847 31.11 15.74 18.79
C ILE A 847 30.60 14.56 17.97
N ASN A 848 29.36 14.67 17.48
CA ASN A 848 28.71 13.57 16.79
C ASN A 848 29.08 13.52 15.30
N TYR A 849 29.19 14.68 14.63
CA TYR A 849 29.47 14.81 13.19
C TYR A 849 30.15 16.14 12.86
N ILE A 850 31.03 16.11 11.85
CA ILE A 850 31.61 17.30 11.21
C ILE A 850 31.30 17.27 9.71
N THR A 851 30.87 18.41 9.16
CA THR A 851 30.65 18.57 7.72
C THR A 851 31.07 19.97 7.27
N GLU A 852 31.30 20.18 5.98
CA GLU A 852 31.68 21.48 5.44
C GLU A 852 30.78 21.90 4.28
N SER A 853 30.54 23.21 4.23
CA SER A 853 30.13 23.91 3.01
C SER A 853 31.33 24.62 2.40
N ASP A 854 31.14 25.44 1.37
CA ASP A 854 32.25 26.20 0.77
C ASP A 854 32.80 27.27 1.73
N THR A 855 31.96 27.83 2.61
CA THR A 855 32.33 28.91 3.53
C THR A 855 32.50 28.44 4.97
N PHE A 856 31.71 27.47 5.42
CA PHE A 856 31.62 27.11 6.84
C PHE A 856 31.96 25.64 7.11
N VAL A 857 32.44 25.37 8.32
CA VAL A 857 32.47 24.03 8.91
C VAL A 857 31.39 23.97 9.98
N TYR A 858 30.56 22.94 9.93
CA TYR A 858 29.49 22.72 10.89
C TYR A 858 29.84 21.56 11.82
N VAL A 859 29.58 21.76 13.11
CA VAL A 859 29.88 20.80 14.17
C VAL A 859 28.59 20.51 14.94
N ALA A 860 28.20 19.24 15.00
CA ALA A 860 27.02 18.79 15.74
C ALA A 860 27.40 18.31 17.15
N LEU A 861 26.73 18.89 18.15
CA LEU A 861 26.86 18.57 19.58
C LEU A 861 25.47 18.25 20.17
N PRO A 862 25.37 17.50 21.28
CA PRO A 862 24.11 17.30 22.00
C PRO A 862 23.41 18.60 22.41
N SER A 863 24.16 19.69 22.57
CA SER A 863 23.63 21.01 22.92
C SER A 863 23.12 21.81 21.71
N GLY A 864 23.43 21.38 20.48
CA GLY A 864 23.07 22.12 19.28
C GLY A 864 24.05 21.97 18.12
N VAL A 865 23.82 22.76 17.07
CA VAL A 865 24.70 22.83 15.89
C VAL A 865 25.44 24.15 15.88
N TYR A 866 26.76 24.08 15.68
CA TYR A 866 27.66 25.21 15.65
C TYR A 866 28.24 25.39 14.25
N GLU A 867 28.32 26.63 13.80
CA GLU A 867 28.90 27.06 12.54
C GLU A 867 30.23 27.76 12.80
N ILE A 868 31.26 27.39 12.05
CA ILE A 868 32.62 27.96 12.14
C ILE A 868 33.01 28.53 10.77
N ASP A 869 33.28 29.84 10.71
CA ASP A 869 33.73 30.48 9.47
C ASP A 869 35.19 30.10 9.17
N LYS A 870 35.36 29.20 8.20
CA LYS A 870 36.67 28.65 7.88
C LYS A 870 37.52 29.60 7.02
N THR A 871 36.93 30.67 6.50
CA THR A 871 37.61 31.71 5.71
C THR A 871 38.33 32.73 6.58
N GLN A 872 37.93 32.85 7.85
CA GLN A 872 38.52 33.78 8.82
C GLN A 872 39.62 33.13 9.67
N LEU A 873 39.82 31.82 9.56
CA LEU A 873 40.88 31.11 10.29
C LEU A 873 42.27 31.73 10.03
N PRO A 874 43.08 31.98 11.09
CA PRO A 874 42.94 31.45 12.45
C PRO A 874 42.05 32.26 13.42
N GLU A 875 41.42 33.35 12.99
CA GLU A 875 40.43 34.06 13.82
C GLU A 875 39.18 33.16 13.98
N ILE A 876 38.88 32.78 15.23
CA ILE A 876 37.86 31.78 15.53
C ILE A 876 36.50 32.49 15.65
N VAL A 877 35.73 32.48 14.57
CA VAL A 877 34.34 32.93 14.55
C VAL A 877 33.42 31.71 14.62
N VAL A 878 32.71 31.58 15.75
CA VAL A 878 31.80 30.47 16.04
C VAL A 878 30.43 31.03 16.38
N GLU A 879 29.39 30.50 15.73
CA GLU A 879 28.00 30.84 16.02
C GLU A 879 27.18 29.57 16.26
N LYS A 880 26.33 29.57 17.29
CA LYS A 880 25.36 28.49 17.52
C LYS A 880 24.12 28.76 16.68
N ILE A 881 23.86 27.91 15.68
CA ILE A 881 22.77 28.09 14.71
C ILE A 881 21.51 27.29 15.06
N SER A 882 21.60 26.36 16.00
CA SER A 882 20.44 25.62 16.51
C SER A 882 20.65 25.14 17.93
N ASP A 883 19.62 25.26 18.78
CA ASP A 883 19.59 24.72 20.16
C ASP A 883 19.13 23.25 20.24
N ARG A 884 18.91 22.60 19.10
CA ARG A 884 18.38 21.23 19.05
C ARG A 884 19.48 20.25 18.65
N ASP A 885 19.48 19.10 19.32
CA ASP A 885 20.31 17.96 18.93
C ASP A 885 19.77 17.34 17.63
N TYR A 886 20.55 17.46 16.57
CA TYR A 886 20.31 16.84 15.28
C TYR A 886 21.46 15.88 15.02
N GLY A 887 21.30 14.63 15.47
CA GLY A 887 22.38 13.66 15.61
C GLY A 887 23.20 13.35 14.35
N VAL A 888 22.73 13.66 13.13
CA VAL A 888 23.49 13.56 11.88
C VAL A 888 23.20 14.77 10.99
N ILE A 889 24.25 15.39 10.46
CA ILE A 889 24.17 16.60 9.63
C ILE A 889 24.95 16.44 8.32
N ALA A 890 24.50 17.10 7.25
CA ALA A 890 25.23 17.22 6.00
C ALA A 890 25.03 18.61 5.41
N ALA A 891 26.11 19.27 4.99
CA ALA A 891 26.03 20.55 4.31
C ALA A 891 26.13 20.36 2.79
N ASP A 892 25.32 21.11 2.04
CA ASP A 892 25.45 21.13 0.58
C ASP A 892 26.27 22.32 0.08
N GLN A 893 26.51 22.35 -1.24
CA GLN A 893 27.30 23.39 -1.91
C GLN A 893 26.61 24.77 -1.90
N SER A 894 25.32 24.85 -1.55
CA SER A 894 24.58 26.12 -1.43
C SER A 894 24.61 26.67 0.01
N ASN A 895 25.42 26.09 0.90
CA ASN A 895 25.45 26.35 2.35
C ASN A 895 24.17 25.94 3.09
N ASP A 896 23.27 25.18 2.46
CA ASP A 896 22.09 24.67 3.16
C ASP A 896 22.47 23.45 4.01
N LEU A 897 21.89 23.36 5.20
CA LEU A 897 22.18 22.28 6.15
C LEU A 897 21.03 21.27 6.20
N TRP A 898 21.36 20.01 6.01
CA TRP A 898 20.46 18.87 6.01
C TRP A 898 20.60 18.09 7.31
N LEU A 899 19.48 17.89 8.00
CA LEU A 899 19.42 17.35 9.36
C LEU A 899 18.48 16.15 9.44
N ILE A 900 18.82 15.14 10.24
CA ILE A 900 17.95 14.00 10.51
C ILE A 900 17.37 14.02 11.93
N ARG A 901 16.07 13.70 12.04
CA ARG A 901 15.45 13.27 13.30
C ARG A 901 14.37 12.19 13.07
N ASP A 902 13.11 12.61 12.96
CA ASP A 902 11.96 11.78 12.58
C ASP A 902 11.62 11.90 11.08
N GLY A 903 12.39 12.75 10.39
CA GLY A 903 12.31 13.12 8.98
C GLY A 903 13.62 13.78 8.56
N LEU A 904 13.70 14.22 7.30
CA LEU A 904 14.79 15.04 6.79
C LEU A 904 14.38 16.50 6.89
N PHE A 905 15.23 17.34 7.50
CA PHE A 905 14.98 18.77 7.65
C PHE A 905 16.05 19.55 6.90
N ASN A 906 15.64 20.67 6.29
CA ASN A 906 16.53 21.62 5.66
C ASN A 906 16.51 22.94 6.41
N LEU A 907 17.70 23.48 6.71
CA LEU A 907 17.91 24.85 7.19
C LEU A 907 18.50 25.69 6.06
N GLU A 908 17.66 26.55 5.46
CA GLU A 908 18.10 27.47 4.41
C GLU A 908 18.97 28.60 5.01
N ASN A 909 20.23 28.72 4.55
CA ASN A 909 21.20 29.71 5.01
C ASN A 909 21.31 29.86 6.54
N GLY A 910 21.19 28.74 7.27
CA GLY A 910 21.39 28.67 8.73
C GLY A 910 20.37 29.41 9.62
N LYS A 911 19.43 30.23 9.09
CA LYS A 911 18.69 31.19 9.94
C LYS A 911 17.18 31.39 9.71
N THR A 912 16.52 30.91 8.64
CA THR A 912 15.14 31.43 8.37
C THR A 912 13.98 30.52 7.97
N SER A 913 14.17 29.22 7.71
CA SER A 913 13.01 28.32 7.60
C SER A 913 13.43 26.85 7.66
N ILE A 914 12.77 26.07 8.53
CA ILE A 914 12.91 24.61 8.56
C ILE A 914 11.89 24.03 7.58
N VAL A 915 12.37 23.41 6.50
CA VAL A 915 11.52 22.59 5.62
C VAL A 915 11.65 21.13 6.02
N GLU A 916 10.52 20.45 6.25
CA GLU A 916 10.47 19.04 6.62
C GLU A 916 10.09 18.16 5.42
N PHE A 917 10.83 17.08 5.24
CA PHE A 917 10.56 16.01 4.29
C PHE A 917 10.37 14.69 5.06
N GLY A 918 9.24 14.04 4.86
CA GLY A 918 8.89 12.77 5.51
C GLY A 918 8.54 11.65 4.54
N ILE A 919 7.97 10.57 5.07
CA ILE A 919 7.47 9.42 4.28
C ILE A 919 6.41 9.89 3.25
N ASN A 920 5.60 10.87 3.63
CA ASN A 920 4.57 11.46 2.75
C ASN A 920 5.17 12.24 1.56
N ASP A 921 6.44 12.65 1.66
CA ASP A 921 7.20 13.30 0.59
C ASP A 921 7.98 12.29 -0.26
N GLY A 922 7.83 10.99 0.01
CA GLY A 922 8.45 9.91 -0.76
C GLY A 922 9.67 9.28 -0.10
N LEU A 923 10.11 9.77 1.06
CA LEU A 923 11.17 9.09 1.82
C LEU A 923 10.74 7.66 2.20
N HIS A 924 11.71 6.76 2.29
CA HIS A 924 11.45 5.40 2.72
C HIS A 924 11.05 5.36 4.20
N ASP A 925 10.26 4.35 4.61
CA ASP A 925 9.95 4.14 6.02
C ASP A 925 11.24 3.76 6.79
N PRO A 926 11.66 4.56 7.78
CA PRO A 926 12.88 4.29 8.54
C PRO A 926 12.76 3.08 9.49
N GLY A 927 11.54 2.62 9.76
CA GLY A 927 11.27 1.59 10.76
C GLY A 927 11.55 2.06 12.20
N ARG A 928 11.68 1.10 13.12
CA ARG A 928 11.77 1.36 14.58
C ARG A 928 12.96 2.22 15.01
N TYR A 929 14.03 2.26 14.22
CA TYR A 929 15.29 2.88 14.61
C TYR A 929 15.49 4.29 14.03
N GLY A 930 14.53 4.79 13.24
CA GLY A 930 14.67 6.11 12.61
C GLY A 930 15.63 6.10 11.42
N TYR A 931 15.81 7.28 10.82
CA TYR A 931 16.88 7.50 9.86
C TYR A 931 18.20 7.61 10.65
N GLU A 932 19.26 6.98 10.14
CA GLU A 932 20.54 6.84 10.86
C GLU A 932 21.72 7.45 10.05
N TYR A 933 21.47 8.01 8.86
CA TYR A 933 22.52 8.56 7.99
C TYR A 933 21.97 9.61 7.01
N VAL A 934 22.65 10.75 6.87
CA VAL A 934 22.45 11.72 5.78
C VAL A 934 23.80 12.07 5.17
N ASN A 935 23.85 12.26 3.85
CA ASN A 935 24.99 12.85 3.17
C ASN A 935 24.55 13.51 1.85
N THR A 936 25.42 14.31 1.25
CA THR A 936 25.24 14.90 -0.07
C THR A 936 25.95 14.06 -1.13
N LEU A 937 25.29 13.81 -2.27
CA LEU A 937 25.83 13.18 -3.47
C LEU A 937 25.71 14.18 -4.63
N GLY A 938 26.67 15.10 -4.71
CA GLY A 938 26.59 16.22 -5.66
C GLY A 938 25.43 17.15 -5.33
N LYS A 939 24.40 17.19 -6.19
CA LYS A 939 23.18 17.99 -6.00
C LYS A 939 22.04 17.27 -5.25
N ASP A 940 22.21 15.97 -5.04
CA ASP A 940 21.20 15.12 -4.40
C ASP A 940 21.58 14.83 -2.95
N ILE A 941 20.59 14.54 -2.13
CA ILE A 941 20.74 14.18 -0.72
C ILE A 941 20.42 12.69 -0.59
N ILE A 942 21.28 11.96 0.10
CA ILE A 942 21.03 10.57 0.46
C ILE A 942 20.66 10.48 1.94
N VAL A 943 19.54 9.84 2.23
CA VAL A 943 19.05 9.55 3.58
C VAL A 943 19.01 8.04 3.74
N GLY A 944 19.64 7.49 4.77
CA GLY A 944 19.75 6.07 5.03
C GLY A 944 19.08 5.63 6.33
N SER A 945 18.46 4.45 6.30
CA SER A 945 18.09 3.65 7.47
C SER A 945 18.55 2.20 7.27
N ARG A 946 18.18 1.27 8.16
CA ARG A 946 18.66 -0.12 8.10
C ARG A 946 18.23 -0.85 6.83
N GLY A 947 19.15 -0.92 5.87
CA GLY A 947 19.00 -1.62 4.60
C GLY A 947 18.16 -0.89 3.55
N GLN A 948 17.86 0.39 3.75
CA GLN A 948 17.15 1.22 2.78
C GLN A 948 17.76 2.62 2.73
N PHE A 949 17.72 3.21 1.53
CA PHE A 949 18.23 4.55 1.26
C PHE A 949 17.22 5.30 0.41
N SER A 950 17.09 6.60 0.64
CA SER A 950 16.35 7.54 -0.20
C SER A 950 17.33 8.52 -0.79
N ILE A 951 17.34 8.64 -2.12
CA ILE A 951 18.03 9.71 -2.83
C ILE A 951 16.97 10.71 -3.26
N ILE A 952 17.19 11.97 -2.88
CA ILE A 952 16.24 13.05 -3.11
C ILE A 952 16.97 14.26 -3.69
N ASN A 953 16.39 14.86 -4.73
CA ASN A 953 16.80 16.19 -5.17
C ASN A 953 15.84 17.22 -4.57
N PRO A 954 16.26 18.01 -3.57
CA PRO A 954 15.34 18.89 -2.87
C PRO A 954 14.75 20.00 -3.74
N LYS A 955 15.52 20.52 -4.69
CA LYS A 955 15.08 21.55 -5.65
C LYS A 955 14.05 21.00 -6.67
N SER A 956 13.97 19.68 -6.83
CA SER A 956 12.97 19.04 -7.70
C SER A 956 11.60 18.83 -7.05
N ILE A 957 11.47 19.13 -5.76
CA ILE A 957 10.23 18.92 -5.01
C ILE A 957 9.26 20.06 -5.32
N GLN A 958 8.26 19.79 -6.15
CA GLN A 958 7.20 20.75 -6.42
C GLN A 958 6.36 20.96 -5.16
N LYS A 959 6.13 22.23 -4.79
CA LYS A 959 5.24 22.57 -3.69
C LYS A 959 3.81 22.22 -4.10
N ASN A 960 3.12 21.45 -3.25
CA ASN A 960 1.69 21.23 -3.37
C ASN A 960 0.96 22.59 -3.27
N ASN A 961 0.36 23.01 -4.37
CA ASN A 961 -0.45 24.21 -4.46
C ASN A 961 -1.96 23.90 -4.50
N GLU A 962 -2.37 22.62 -4.45
CA GLU A 962 -3.78 22.25 -4.29
C GLU A 962 -4.24 22.74 -2.91
N ILE A 963 -5.22 23.64 -2.89
CA ILE A 963 -5.86 24.14 -1.67
C ILE A 963 -7.09 23.27 -1.41
N PRO A 964 -7.16 22.53 -0.29
CA PRO A 964 -8.29 21.64 -0.02
C PRO A 964 -9.58 22.42 0.18
N ASP A 965 -10.68 21.97 -0.44
CA ASP A 965 -12.00 22.59 -0.28
C ASP A 965 -12.79 21.94 0.87
N PRO A 966 -12.93 22.60 2.04
CA PRO A 966 -13.58 22.03 3.21
C PRO A 966 -15.10 22.03 3.07
N TYR A 967 -15.73 20.93 3.47
CA TYR A 967 -17.19 20.80 3.42
C TYR A 967 -17.76 20.04 4.62
N ILE A 968 -19.01 20.33 4.93
CA ILE A 968 -19.77 19.63 5.97
C ILE A 968 -20.33 18.36 5.36
N LYS A 969 -19.96 17.21 5.94
CA LYS A 969 -20.36 15.89 5.47
C LYS A 969 -21.71 15.48 6.05
N GLN A 970 -21.91 15.73 7.33
CA GLN A 970 -23.05 15.23 8.08
C GLN A 970 -23.29 16.07 9.33
N ILE A 971 -24.55 16.17 9.75
CA ILE A 971 -24.93 16.76 11.02
C ILE A 971 -25.79 15.75 11.77
N THR A 972 -25.45 15.52 13.03
CA THR A 972 -26.21 14.69 13.96
C THR A 972 -26.72 15.57 15.10
N ILE A 973 -28.03 15.54 15.35
CA ILE A 973 -28.72 16.31 16.38
C ILE A 973 -29.21 15.33 17.46
N ASN A 974 -28.80 15.51 18.71
CA ASN A 974 -29.15 14.63 19.83
C ASN A 974 -28.87 13.14 19.55
N GLY A 975 -27.79 12.84 18.82
CA GLY A 975 -27.39 11.48 18.45
C GLY A 975 -28.15 10.88 17.26
N LEU A 976 -29.05 11.64 16.61
CA LEU A 976 -29.77 11.23 15.42
C LEU A 976 -29.34 12.02 14.19
N ASP A 977 -29.19 11.34 13.06
CA ASP A 977 -28.79 11.99 11.81
C ASP A 977 -29.87 12.95 11.31
N HIS A 978 -29.47 14.20 11.13
CA HIS A 978 -30.35 15.21 10.56
C HIS A 978 -30.49 14.97 9.05
N LYS A 979 -31.73 14.91 8.58
CA LYS A 979 -32.05 14.76 7.16
C LYS A 979 -32.36 16.13 6.57
N THR A 980 -31.83 16.40 5.38
CA THR A 980 -31.99 17.63 4.62
C THR A 980 -32.34 17.29 3.17
N ASP A 981 -33.10 18.17 2.50
CA ASP A 981 -33.45 18.04 1.08
C ASP A 981 -32.29 18.36 0.13
N SER A 982 -31.20 18.90 0.66
CA SER A 982 -30.00 19.28 -0.10
C SER A 982 -28.73 18.73 0.55
N SER A 983 -27.71 18.46 -0.25
CA SER A 983 -26.40 18.05 0.24
C SER A 983 -25.86 19.07 1.25
N TYR A 984 -25.28 18.60 2.36
CA TYR A 984 -24.62 19.49 3.33
C TYR A 984 -23.46 20.29 2.74
N TYR A 985 -22.99 19.90 1.55
CA TYR A 985 -22.03 20.67 0.77
C TYR A 985 -22.55 22.08 0.43
N VAL A 986 -23.86 22.24 0.19
CA VAL A 986 -24.50 23.52 -0.21
C VAL A 986 -25.34 24.19 0.88
N VAL A 987 -25.63 23.50 2.00
CA VAL A 987 -26.43 24.04 3.10
C VAL A 987 -25.68 25.19 3.79
N LYS A 988 -26.27 26.39 3.83
CA LYS A 988 -25.69 27.59 4.45
C LYS A 988 -26.24 27.93 5.84
N SER A 989 -27.42 27.42 6.18
CA SER A 989 -28.07 27.71 7.46
C SER A 989 -28.96 26.56 7.92
N LEU A 990 -29.00 26.34 9.23
CA LEU A 990 -29.87 25.35 9.89
C LEU A 990 -30.64 26.01 11.03
N LYS A 991 -31.95 25.81 11.07
CA LYS A 991 -32.83 26.27 12.15
C LYS A 991 -33.15 25.10 13.08
N LEU A 992 -32.93 25.29 14.37
CA LEU A 992 -33.00 24.26 15.40
C LEU A 992 -34.02 24.62 16.48
N LYS A 993 -34.71 23.62 17.00
CA LYS A 993 -35.62 23.76 18.14
C LYS A 993 -34.85 23.93 19.45
N PRO A 994 -35.48 24.45 20.52
CA PRO A 994 -34.79 24.67 21.79
C PRO A 994 -34.22 23.40 22.45
N ASN A 995 -34.75 22.22 22.12
CA ASN A 995 -34.29 20.92 22.60
C ASN A 995 -33.30 20.23 21.65
N GLU A 996 -32.94 20.85 20.53
CA GLU A 996 -32.02 20.34 19.50
C GLU A 996 -30.63 20.97 19.68
N ASN A 997 -30.10 20.91 20.91
CA ASN A 997 -28.93 21.68 21.33
C ASN A 997 -27.65 20.85 21.54
N ASN A 998 -27.67 19.55 21.20
CA ASN A 998 -26.47 18.73 21.10
C ASN A 998 -26.18 18.44 19.62
N LEU A 999 -25.14 19.05 19.09
CA LEU A 999 -24.79 19.02 17.68
C LEU A 999 -23.45 18.34 17.48
N THR A 1000 -23.41 17.31 16.63
CA THR A 1000 -22.16 16.77 16.10
C THR A 1000 -22.08 17.11 14.63
N ILE A 1001 -21.04 17.84 14.24
CA ILE A 1001 -20.78 18.26 12.86
C ILE A 1001 -19.63 17.41 12.34
N GLY A 1002 -19.91 16.55 11.37
CA GLY A 1002 -18.92 15.80 10.62
C GLY A 1002 -18.49 16.59 9.38
N PHE A 1003 -17.19 16.60 9.08
CA PHE A 1003 -16.61 17.36 7.98
C PHE A 1003 -15.50 16.59 7.26
N SER A 1004 -15.18 17.04 6.05
CA SER A 1004 -14.07 16.55 5.23
C SER A 1004 -13.57 17.69 4.34
N ALA A 1005 -12.57 17.43 3.50
CA ALA A 1005 -12.11 18.38 2.48
C ALA A 1005 -11.78 17.63 1.20
N LEU A 1006 -12.07 18.28 0.07
CA LEU A 1006 -11.77 17.75 -1.25
C LEU A 1006 -10.37 18.22 -1.67
N ALA A 1007 -9.44 17.28 -1.70
CA ALA A 1007 -8.12 17.39 -2.32
C ALA A 1007 -7.58 15.96 -2.51
N PHE A 1008 -6.81 15.72 -3.57
CA PHE A 1008 -6.27 14.39 -3.87
C PHE A 1008 -4.74 14.36 -3.90
N THR A 1009 -4.08 15.51 -3.83
CA THR A 1009 -2.65 15.66 -3.59
C THR A 1009 -2.37 15.62 -2.07
N LYS A 1010 -1.82 14.49 -1.60
CA LYS A 1010 -1.51 14.18 -0.20
C LYS A 1010 -2.70 14.38 0.77
N PRO A 1011 -3.87 13.77 0.52
CA PRO A 1011 -5.09 13.96 1.32
C PRO A 1011 -4.93 13.56 2.80
N GLU A 1012 -4.04 12.61 3.10
CA GLU A 1012 -3.68 12.18 4.45
C GLU A 1012 -3.00 13.30 5.28
N SER A 1013 -2.43 14.29 4.60
CA SER A 1013 -1.72 15.42 5.23
C SER A 1013 -2.62 16.64 5.46
N ILE A 1014 -3.92 16.56 5.12
CA ILE A 1014 -4.86 17.65 5.33
C ILE A 1014 -5.08 17.90 6.82
N LYS A 1015 -4.87 19.14 7.25
CA LYS A 1015 -5.19 19.59 8.61
C LYS A 1015 -6.47 20.42 8.59
N PHE A 1016 -7.24 20.35 9.67
CA PHE A 1016 -8.48 21.11 9.82
C PHE A 1016 -8.39 22.03 11.04
N ARG A 1017 -9.00 23.20 10.93
CA ARG A 1017 -9.32 24.05 12.06
C ARG A 1017 -10.77 24.49 12.02
N TYR A 1018 -11.37 24.65 13.19
CA TYR A 1018 -12.76 25.05 13.31
C TYR A 1018 -12.95 26.12 14.38
N LYS A 1019 -14.05 26.85 14.27
CA LYS A 1019 -14.52 27.79 15.28
C LYS A 1019 -16.05 27.86 15.27
N LEU A 1020 -16.72 27.84 16.42
CA LEU A 1020 -18.14 28.18 16.56
C LEU A 1020 -18.30 29.60 17.11
N GLU A 1021 -18.39 30.56 16.19
CA GLU A 1021 -18.63 31.94 16.55
C GLU A 1021 -19.97 32.09 17.29
N GLY A 1022 -19.96 32.79 18.42
CA GLY A 1022 -21.07 32.86 19.38
C GLY A 1022 -20.92 31.93 20.59
N ALA A 1023 -20.04 30.92 20.52
CA ALA A 1023 -19.65 30.07 21.65
C ALA A 1023 -18.16 30.24 22.02
N GLU A 1024 -17.32 30.53 21.03
CA GLU A 1024 -15.86 30.65 21.18
C GLU A 1024 -15.26 31.73 20.26
N ASP A 1025 -14.09 32.25 20.65
CA ASP A 1025 -13.41 33.36 19.97
C ASP A 1025 -12.13 32.95 19.21
N GLN A 1026 -11.53 31.81 19.52
CA GLN A 1026 -10.27 31.34 18.93
C GLN A 1026 -10.49 30.14 18.01
N TRP A 1027 -9.56 29.93 17.07
CA TRP A 1027 -9.56 28.75 16.20
C TRP A 1027 -9.02 27.53 16.94
N ASN A 1028 -9.71 26.39 16.81
CA ASN A 1028 -9.28 25.11 17.36
C ASN A 1028 -8.71 24.21 16.25
N LEU A 1029 -7.49 23.72 16.45
CA LEU A 1029 -6.88 22.71 15.56
C LEU A 1029 -7.44 21.31 15.87
N VAL A 1030 -7.78 20.58 14.82
CA VAL A 1030 -8.32 19.21 14.93
C VAL A 1030 -7.17 18.20 15.04
N GLN A 1031 -7.35 17.18 15.88
CA GLN A 1031 -6.38 16.09 15.98
C GLN A 1031 -6.28 15.28 14.67
N PRO A 1032 -5.11 14.68 14.36
CA PRO A 1032 -4.98 13.77 13.23
C PRO A 1032 -6.08 12.68 13.26
N ASN A 1033 -6.71 12.41 12.11
CA ASN A 1033 -7.84 11.47 11.92
C ASN A 1033 -9.19 11.85 12.55
N GLN A 1034 -9.28 12.90 13.36
CA GLN A 1034 -10.59 13.41 13.81
C GLN A 1034 -11.27 14.17 12.66
N ARG A 1035 -12.55 13.87 12.41
CA ARG A 1035 -13.36 14.42 11.30
C ARG A 1035 -14.75 14.86 11.75
N ASN A 1036 -14.94 15.02 13.05
CA ASN A 1036 -16.15 15.53 13.64
C ASN A 1036 -15.85 16.34 14.89
N VAL A 1037 -16.76 17.26 15.22
CA VAL A 1037 -16.73 18.06 16.44
C VAL A 1037 -18.12 18.02 17.06
N THR A 1038 -18.18 17.91 18.38
CA THR A 1038 -19.44 17.84 19.14
C THR A 1038 -19.55 19.03 20.08
N TYR A 1039 -20.65 19.77 19.95
CA TYR A 1039 -21.09 20.81 20.87
C TYR A 1039 -22.28 20.29 21.66
N SER A 1040 -22.19 20.35 22.99
CA SER A 1040 -23.23 19.86 23.89
C SER A 1040 -23.89 21.02 24.62
N ASN A 1041 -25.20 20.93 24.81
CA ASN A 1041 -26.00 21.86 25.60
C ASN A 1041 -25.83 23.34 25.19
N LEU A 1042 -25.86 23.62 23.88
CA LEU A 1042 -25.85 25.00 23.39
C LEU A 1042 -27.08 25.77 23.87
N ASP A 1043 -26.89 27.04 24.22
CA ASP A 1043 -27.99 27.94 24.55
C ASP A 1043 -28.77 28.36 23.30
N GLY A 1044 -29.98 28.91 23.50
CA GLY A 1044 -30.74 29.49 22.39
C GLY A 1044 -30.07 30.77 21.90
N GLY A 1045 -29.74 30.84 20.61
CA GLY A 1045 -28.98 31.92 20.01
C GLY A 1045 -28.61 31.65 18.55
N ASN A 1046 -27.89 32.60 17.95
CA ASN A 1046 -27.35 32.45 16.59
C ASN A 1046 -25.86 32.14 16.69
N TYR A 1047 -25.44 31.09 16.02
CA TYR A 1047 -24.05 30.67 15.94
C TYR A 1047 -23.61 30.56 14.48
N ASN A 1048 -22.30 30.65 14.25
CA ASN A 1048 -21.72 30.45 12.92
C ASN A 1048 -20.55 29.48 13.03
N PHE A 1049 -20.75 28.26 12.55
CA PHE A 1049 -19.70 27.26 12.49
C PHE A 1049 -18.80 27.54 11.30
N MET A 1050 -17.53 27.81 11.57
CA MET A 1050 -16.49 28.13 10.61
C MET A 1050 -15.49 26.97 10.53
N LEU A 1051 -15.12 26.57 9.31
CA LEU A 1051 -14.23 25.46 9.04
C LEU A 1051 -13.24 25.84 7.94
N GLU A 1052 -11.97 25.50 8.17
CA GLU A 1052 -10.90 25.64 7.18
C GLU A 1052 -10.07 24.36 7.13
N ALA A 1053 -9.44 24.14 5.98
CA ALA A 1053 -8.53 23.04 5.75
C ALA A 1053 -7.21 23.57 5.17
N SER A 1054 -6.09 22.94 5.52
CA SER A 1054 -4.79 23.23 4.92
C SER A 1054 -4.22 22.01 4.22
N ASN A 1055 -3.46 22.23 3.16
CA ASN A 1055 -2.61 21.19 2.59
C ASN A 1055 -1.36 20.91 3.46
N ASN A 1056 -0.47 20.05 2.98
CA ASN A 1056 0.79 19.70 3.66
C ASN A 1056 1.75 20.89 3.82
N ASN A 1057 1.58 21.96 3.03
CA ASN A 1057 2.37 23.19 3.11
C ASN A 1057 1.76 24.24 4.05
N LEU A 1058 0.72 23.88 4.83
CA LEU A 1058 0.02 24.79 5.75
C LEU A 1058 -0.64 26.01 5.07
N ILE A 1059 -0.91 25.91 3.77
CA ILE A 1059 -1.70 26.91 3.04
C ILE A 1059 -3.17 26.63 3.36
N TRP A 1060 -3.82 27.53 4.10
CA TRP A 1060 -5.21 27.41 4.54
C TRP A 1060 -6.19 27.85 3.45
N SER A 1061 -7.32 27.15 3.36
CA SER A 1061 -8.41 27.46 2.44
C SER A 1061 -9.29 28.62 2.89
N ASN A 1062 -10.18 29.06 1.99
CA ASN A 1062 -11.24 29.99 2.35
C ASN A 1062 -12.19 29.35 3.38
N THR A 1063 -12.71 30.17 4.30
CA THR A 1063 -13.59 29.68 5.36
C THR A 1063 -14.92 29.15 4.84
N LYS A 1064 -15.23 27.88 5.11
CA LYS A 1064 -16.59 27.33 4.97
C LYS A 1064 -17.40 27.66 6.21
N SER A 1065 -18.59 28.24 6.02
CA SER A 1065 -19.47 28.66 7.12
C SER A 1065 -20.84 27.98 7.08
N LEU A 1066 -21.38 27.66 8.25
CA LEU A 1066 -22.74 27.19 8.48
C LEU A 1066 -23.39 27.97 9.62
N LYS A 1067 -24.45 28.71 9.31
CA LYS A 1067 -25.26 29.41 10.32
C LYS A 1067 -26.15 28.43 11.07
N LEU A 1068 -26.20 28.53 12.39
CA LEU A 1068 -27.01 27.70 13.28
C LEU A 1068 -27.89 28.62 14.13
N ASP A 1069 -29.20 28.59 13.89
CA ASP A 1069 -30.17 29.40 14.62
C ASP A 1069 -30.94 28.50 15.60
N ILE A 1070 -30.56 28.51 16.88
CA ILE A 1070 -31.22 27.72 17.93
C ILE A 1070 -32.30 28.56 18.60
N ALA A 1071 -33.55 28.12 18.48
CA ALA A 1071 -34.68 28.85 19.06
C ALA A 1071 -34.58 28.95 20.59
N ILE A 1072 -34.87 30.13 21.14
CA ILE A 1072 -34.94 30.37 22.58
C ILE A 1072 -36.18 29.67 23.15
N PRO A 1073 -36.08 28.86 24.22
CA PRO A 1073 -37.25 28.25 24.87
C PRO A 1073 -38.28 29.32 25.26
N PHE A 1074 -39.57 29.05 25.04
CA PHE A 1074 -40.62 30.06 25.23
C PHE A 1074 -40.64 30.68 26.63
N TYR A 1075 -40.26 29.91 27.66
CA TYR A 1075 -40.20 30.37 29.05
C TYR A 1075 -39.03 31.31 29.38
N LYS A 1076 -38.01 31.39 28.51
CA LYS A 1076 -36.89 32.35 28.62
C LYS A 1076 -37.18 33.66 27.88
N ASN A 1077 -38.27 33.75 27.10
CA ASN A 1077 -38.59 34.98 26.36
C ASN A 1077 -39.02 36.12 27.30
N LYS A 1078 -38.63 37.36 26.94
CA LYS A 1078 -38.95 38.58 27.72
C LYS A 1078 -40.45 38.76 27.94
N TRP A 1079 -41.30 38.42 26.97
CA TRP A 1079 -42.75 38.52 27.12
C TRP A 1079 -43.30 37.56 28.18
N PHE A 1080 -42.78 36.34 28.25
CA PHE A 1080 -43.23 35.33 29.22
C PHE A 1080 -42.75 35.67 30.63
N LEU A 1081 -41.51 36.15 30.76
CA LEU A 1081 -41.01 36.71 32.02
C LEU A 1081 -41.83 37.93 32.46
N SER A 1082 -42.22 38.79 31.52
CA SER A 1082 -43.12 39.93 31.80
C SER A 1082 -44.51 39.47 32.24
N LEU A 1083 -45.02 38.38 31.66
CA LEU A 1083 -46.29 37.76 32.06
C LEU A 1083 -46.21 37.16 33.47
N ILE A 1084 -45.13 36.46 33.82
CA ILE A 1084 -44.90 35.96 35.19
C ILE A 1084 -44.79 37.11 36.18
N LEU A 1085 -44.03 38.16 35.84
CA LEU A 1085 -43.92 39.35 36.67
C LEU A 1085 -45.29 40.01 36.88
N PHE A 1086 -46.07 40.15 35.81
CA PHE A 1086 -47.44 40.67 35.87
C PHE A 1086 -48.35 39.81 36.75
N LEU A 1087 -48.32 38.48 36.60
CA LEU A 1087 -49.07 37.54 37.45
C LEU A 1087 -48.64 37.64 38.91
N GLY A 1088 -47.35 37.83 39.18
CA GLY A 1088 -46.80 38.08 40.52
C GLY A 1088 -47.32 39.38 41.13
N ILE A 1089 -47.24 40.49 40.38
CA ILE A 1089 -47.77 41.80 40.79
C ILE A 1089 -49.28 41.72 41.01
N PHE A 1090 -50.02 41.06 40.12
CA PHE A 1090 -51.47 40.86 40.24
C PHE A 1090 -51.82 40.04 41.49
N THR A 1091 -51.05 39.00 41.80
CA THR A 1091 -51.23 38.20 43.02
C THR A 1091 -50.96 39.02 44.27
N ILE A 1092 -49.89 39.82 44.30
CA ILE A 1092 -49.58 40.74 45.40
C ILE A 1092 -50.71 41.78 45.55
N TYR A 1093 -51.18 42.36 44.45
CA TYR A 1093 -52.28 43.33 44.44
C TYR A 1093 -53.59 42.74 44.99
N THR A 1094 -53.95 41.52 44.57
CA THR A 1094 -55.17 40.85 45.07
C THR A 1094 -55.07 40.51 46.56
N GLN A 1095 -53.90 40.08 47.05
CA GLN A 1095 -53.67 39.85 48.48
C GLN A 1095 -53.70 41.16 49.29
N TYR A 1096 -53.09 42.23 48.78
CA TYR A 1096 -53.16 43.56 49.38
C TYR A 1096 -54.60 44.08 49.47
N ARG A 1097 -55.39 43.94 48.39
CA ARG A 1097 -56.82 44.32 48.36
C ARG A 1097 -57.64 43.53 49.37
N LYS A 1098 -57.43 42.21 49.46
CA LYS A 1098 -58.10 41.36 50.47
C LYS A 1098 -57.77 41.81 51.89
N ARG A 1099 -56.50 42.15 52.17
CA ARG A 1099 -56.06 42.66 53.49
C ARG A 1099 -56.69 44.01 53.83
N LEU A 1100 -56.74 44.95 52.88
CA LEU A 1100 -57.41 46.24 53.07
C LEU A 1100 -58.91 46.10 53.35
N LEU A 1101 -59.61 45.21 52.63
CA LEU A 1101 -61.02 44.94 52.88
C LEU A 1101 -61.25 44.33 54.26
N LYS A 1102 -60.37 43.42 54.70
CA LYS A 1102 -60.42 42.86 56.05
C LYS A 1102 -60.24 43.95 57.12
N LEU A 1103 -59.24 44.83 56.96
CA LEU A 1103 -58.99 45.94 57.88
C LEU A 1103 -60.15 46.94 57.90
N LYS A 1104 -60.78 47.24 56.74
CA LYS A 1104 -61.98 48.09 56.69
C LYS A 1104 -63.16 47.46 57.42
N ASN A 1105 -63.37 46.15 57.27
CA ASN A 1105 -64.42 45.44 58.00
C ASN A 1105 -64.15 45.42 59.51
N GLU A 1106 -62.90 45.21 59.93
CA GLU A 1106 -62.49 45.27 61.34
C GLU A 1106 -62.67 46.69 61.93
N ALA A 1107 -62.33 47.74 61.16
CA ALA A 1107 -62.55 49.13 61.56
C ALA A 1107 -64.05 49.48 61.64
N PHE A 1108 -64.86 49.04 60.68
CA PHE A 1108 -66.31 49.22 60.70
C PHE A 1108 -66.97 48.51 61.90
N ILE A 1109 -66.54 47.28 62.21
CA ILE A 1109 -66.99 46.55 63.41
C ILE A 1109 -66.56 47.30 64.68
N SER A 1110 -65.35 47.83 64.72
CA SER A 1110 -64.85 48.60 65.87
C SER A 1110 -65.62 49.92 66.06
N GLU A 1111 -65.96 50.64 64.99
CA GLU A 1111 -66.84 51.82 65.06
C GLU A 1111 -68.25 51.47 65.55
N GLN A 1112 -68.82 50.35 65.09
CA GLN A 1112 -70.13 49.90 65.59
C GLN A 1112 -70.08 49.51 67.07
N LEU A 1113 -68.99 48.89 67.53
CA LEU A 1113 -68.81 48.57 68.95
C LEU A 1113 -68.63 49.83 69.81
N LEU A 1114 -67.83 50.80 69.35
CA LEU A 1114 -67.67 52.11 70.02
C LEU A 1114 -68.96 52.95 70.02
N GLY A 1115 -69.82 52.78 69.01
CA GLY A 1115 -71.15 53.39 68.98
C GLY A 1115 -72.19 52.71 69.86
N LEU A 1116 -71.95 51.46 70.28
CA LEU A 1116 -72.78 50.73 71.25
C LEU A 1116 -72.31 50.93 72.70
N GLU A 1117 -71.04 51.31 72.90
CA GLU A 1117 -70.47 51.67 74.21
C GLU A 1117 -70.73 53.13 74.63
N LYS A 1118 -71.05 54.02 73.68
CA LYS A 1118 -71.54 55.39 73.94
C LYS A 1118 -73.05 55.42 74.08
#